data_AF-A0A2G5R1D5-F1
#
_entry.id   AF-A0A2G5R1D5-F1
#
_cell.length_a   1.000
_cell.length_b   1.000
_cell.length_c   1.000
_cell.angle_alpha   90.00
_cell.angle_beta   90.00
_cell.angle_gamma   90.00
#
_symmetry.space_group_name_H-M   'P 1'
#
loop_
_entity.id
_entity.type
_entity.pdbx_description
1 polymer ?
#
loop_
_entity_poly.entity_id
_entity_poly.type
_entity_poly.pdbx_seq_one_letter_code
_entity_poly.pdbx_strand_id
1 'polypeptide(L)'
;MTINVEYPESVYYPTGSTQGPFETVFTFDELTDVQVIIRTDDVEGAPLAIDTDFGLTATDPQVEGGSVLLSVGAIPAGGWDPARHALILRRDTPLNQSVVLGGTQALRLDALEAMLDRVVRQGQELRRDLGRTGGGGGGGGGGVGALLAANNLSDLVSKPAARTNLGLGAAATRNVGTAAGTVAAGDDPRFAAQLGAPGLADINDYVSEGDLTYDAAYAACMAANGVVYFPAKPRAITDANNYYRFNATCMIQQGQAVFGDGPGISKVVQNTANAHVFTLGTDIYWFALEGLTIAHDPPTAGTGCGLKQGQGGHNWVDNCRVRDVYAVGNYRGFDLGIHFSGRYINCQANGNAQEGFLATTTGNSIVGTTANGGPLQMIFQDCQAQANGYDGLSYKVTGTAFGGSGLGSSLGTIQNFTTFVNGHHDISCIGTAAHPLHSMRVIGGFMGDAVGAGVYIDSYAENHIIAADYMEGMGTYGVHITANNRDTTVRGGFITGSYYDGILSAGAVGTKIEDLTLLNNGRRGSGGVGYTWAGVRIDGGDAMITNIKAKDTGAVYQTYGVSITGDSVILSGCDLRNNVTAPVIWATGPTNSVAAGCRPSTVNTGGGAGNTVTGNLTVTGNITAGGSITAATDLISNGTTHLNGAVAVNGDINIPTGGIYLTGTAAGQGALVATNCTINKSLGVGTGATGTVGQIATTTLVASSTITANSSIVSSLGNIQAPNGSLSASSLSVTNNISAGGSVTASVNVQAGVDLISLGTLHITGQSAFANHLNITGAGTTIYNNNGSVVVQDIACSRSLGVGTGASTVTGRIDATSIYRAGTPL
;
A
#
# COMPACT_ATOMS: atom_id res chain seq x y z
N MET A 1 15.49 58.65 28.13
CA MET A 1 14.37 59.53 28.51
C MET A 1 14.94 60.55 29.47
N THR A 2 15.17 61.78 29.02
CA THR A 2 15.64 62.87 29.88
C THR A 2 14.38 63.56 30.40
N ILE A 3 14.04 63.36 31.66
CA ILE A 3 12.90 64.03 32.28
C ILE A 3 13.44 65.37 32.77
N ASN A 4 12.98 66.46 32.15
CA ASN A 4 13.23 67.80 32.66
C ASN A 4 12.41 67.96 33.94
N VAL A 5 13.12 68.16 35.04
CA VAL A 5 12.54 68.35 36.36
C VAL A 5 12.42 69.86 36.58
N GLU A 6 11.21 70.41 36.52
CA GLU A 6 10.95 71.81 36.83
C GLU A 6 10.71 71.97 38.34
N TYR A 7 11.45 72.90 38.94
CA TYR A 7 11.23 73.35 40.31
C TYR A 7 10.37 74.61 40.27
N PRO A 8 9.22 74.64 40.96
CA PRO A 8 8.42 75.85 41.03
C PRO A 8 9.23 76.97 41.72
N GLU A 9 9.27 78.15 41.10
CA GLU A 9 9.97 79.33 41.63
C GLU A 9 9.09 80.59 41.62
N SER A 10 9.31 81.45 42.60
CA SER A 10 8.76 82.82 42.70
C SER A 10 9.92 83.80 42.57
N VAL A 11 9.83 84.74 41.64
CA VAL A 11 10.89 85.75 41.43
C VAL A 11 10.36 87.13 41.79
N TYR A 12 11.07 87.79 42.70
CA TYR A 12 10.78 89.13 43.18
C TYR A 12 11.90 90.10 42.76
N TYR A 13 11.54 91.36 42.51
CA TYR A 13 12.48 92.44 42.20
C TYR A 13 12.30 93.56 43.24
N PRO A 14 12.86 93.41 44.46
CA PRO A 14 12.68 94.39 45.51
C PRO A 14 13.45 95.69 45.17
N THR A 15 13.12 96.78 45.87
CA THR A 15 13.87 98.05 45.79
C THR A 15 14.37 98.48 47.17
N GLY A 16 15.52 99.15 47.22
CA GLY A 16 16.02 99.77 48.45
C GLY A 16 16.38 98.74 49.52
N SER A 17 15.90 98.91 50.76
CA SER A 17 16.23 98.03 51.91
C SER A 17 15.10 97.08 52.30
N THR A 18 14.23 96.70 51.36
CA THR A 18 13.07 95.83 51.60
C THR A 18 13.48 94.43 52.09
N GLN A 19 12.87 93.93 53.18
CA GLN A 19 13.16 92.63 53.80
C GLN A 19 12.09 91.56 53.55
N GLY A 20 10.88 91.93 53.13
CA GLY A 20 9.73 91.03 52.99
C GLY A 20 8.52 91.57 53.76
N PRO A 21 7.43 90.80 53.89
CA PRO A 21 7.29 89.40 53.49
C PRO A 21 7.30 89.16 51.97
N PHE A 22 7.93 88.07 51.53
CA PHE A 22 7.88 87.58 50.15
C PHE A 22 7.21 86.20 50.14
N GLU A 23 6.06 86.09 49.48
CA GLU A 23 5.24 84.87 49.50
C GLU A 23 5.78 83.79 48.55
N THR A 24 5.69 82.52 48.91
CA THR A 24 5.92 81.42 47.97
C THR A 24 4.65 81.19 47.15
N VAL A 25 4.77 81.09 45.82
CA VAL A 25 3.65 80.68 44.95
C VAL A 25 3.41 79.17 44.95
N PHE A 26 4.18 78.43 45.76
CA PHE A 26 4.13 76.99 45.92
C PHE A 26 4.00 76.61 47.40
N THR A 27 3.39 75.46 47.63
CA THR A 27 3.29 74.81 48.95
C THR A 27 4.47 73.88 49.17
N PHE A 28 4.80 73.63 50.43
CA PHE A 28 5.94 72.79 50.83
C PHE A 28 5.62 72.05 52.13
N ASP A 29 6.30 70.91 52.34
CA ASP A 29 6.01 70.02 53.47
C ASP A 29 6.86 70.36 54.70
N GLU A 30 8.13 70.71 54.46
CA GLU A 30 9.07 71.11 55.51
C GLU A 30 9.71 72.46 55.19
N LEU A 31 10.07 73.24 56.21
CA LEU A 31 10.68 74.57 56.02
C LEU A 31 12.00 74.51 55.22
N THR A 32 12.70 73.38 55.28
CA THR A 32 13.92 73.11 54.54
C THR A 32 13.72 72.89 53.04
N ASP A 33 12.48 72.71 52.58
CA ASP A 33 12.16 72.57 51.17
C ASP A 33 12.18 73.91 50.41
N VAL A 34 12.38 75.06 51.08
CA VAL A 34 12.43 76.38 50.43
C VAL A 34 13.87 76.88 50.33
N GLN A 35 14.35 77.05 49.11
CA GLN A 35 15.60 77.74 48.80
C GLN A 35 15.34 79.22 48.51
N VAL A 36 16.11 80.08 49.18
CA VAL A 36 16.10 81.53 48.95
C VAL A 36 17.42 81.92 48.32
N ILE A 37 17.38 82.46 47.10
CA ILE A 37 18.57 82.77 46.30
C ILE A 37 18.51 84.23 45.86
N ILE A 38 19.64 84.93 45.95
CA ILE A 38 19.80 86.26 45.36
C ILE A 38 20.56 86.12 44.04
N ARG A 39 19.94 86.58 42.96
CA ARG A 39 20.56 86.65 41.64
C ARG A 39 21.08 88.05 41.39
N THR A 40 22.33 88.16 40.96
CA THR A 40 22.99 89.44 40.62
C THR A 40 23.53 89.40 39.20
N ASP A 41 23.12 90.35 38.36
CA ASP A 41 23.51 90.45 36.95
C ASP A 41 23.33 89.10 36.20
N ASP A 42 22.15 88.49 36.38
CA ASP A 42 21.73 87.17 35.86
C ASP A 42 22.50 85.94 36.38
N VAL A 43 23.35 86.10 37.41
CA VAL A 43 24.06 84.98 38.06
C VAL A 43 23.41 84.65 39.41
N GLU A 44 22.95 83.41 39.58
CA GLU A 44 22.42 82.91 40.87
C GLU A 44 23.54 82.78 41.91
N GLY A 45 23.33 83.38 43.08
CA GLY A 45 24.19 83.20 44.24
C GLY A 45 23.98 81.85 44.93
N ALA A 46 24.77 81.59 45.99
CA ALA A 46 24.52 80.44 46.85
C ALA A 46 23.18 80.58 47.59
N PRO A 47 22.47 79.47 47.89
CA PRO A 47 21.29 79.51 48.74
C PRO A 47 21.60 80.13 50.09
N LEU A 48 20.71 81.02 50.55
CA LEU A 48 20.77 81.62 51.87
C LEU A 48 20.45 80.58 52.95
N ALA A 49 20.98 80.77 54.16
CA ALA A 49 20.71 79.87 55.28
C ALA A 49 19.46 80.29 56.06
N ILE A 50 18.55 79.35 56.30
CA ILE A 50 17.39 79.56 57.17
C ILE A 50 17.85 79.92 58.60
N ASP A 51 17.07 80.75 59.29
CA ASP A 51 17.30 81.35 60.62
C ASP A 51 18.48 82.34 60.71
N THR A 52 19.47 82.27 59.83
CA THR A 52 20.63 83.19 59.82
C THR A 52 20.43 84.33 58.82
N ASP A 53 20.06 83.99 57.59
CA ASP A 53 19.93 84.93 56.48
C ASP A 53 18.46 85.27 56.19
N PHE A 54 17.52 84.39 56.56
CA PHE A 54 16.09 84.64 56.45
C PHE A 54 15.27 83.81 57.44
N GLY A 55 14.08 84.30 57.80
CA GLY A 55 13.05 83.54 58.50
C GLY A 55 11.93 83.13 57.54
N LEU A 56 11.34 81.96 57.77
CA LEU A 56 10.20 81.44 57.02
C LEU A 56 9.01 81.27 57.96
N THR A 57 7.85 81.81 57.58
CA THR A 57 6.61 81.71 58.36
C THR A 57 5.48 81.18 57.49
N ALA A 58 4.79 80.13 57.97
CA ALA A 58 3.60 79.57 57.35
C ALA A 58 2.62 79.11 58.43
N THR A 59 1.33 79.40 58.26
CA THR A 59 0.27 78.91 59.16
C THR A 59 -0.10 77.47 58.84
N ASP A 60 -0.18 77.16 57.54
CA ASP A 60 -0.26 75.80 56.99
C ASP A 60 0.49 75.77 55.64
N PRO A 61 1.78 75.39 55.63
CA PRO A 61 2.62 75.47 54.43
C PRO A 61 2.16 74.54 53.30
N GLN A 62 1.33 73.54 53.60
CA GLN A 62 0.77 72.61 52.61
C GLN A 62 -0.45 73.18 51.87
N VAL A 63 -1.10 74.23 52.41
CA VAL A 63 -2.33 74.79 51.84
C VAL A 63 -2.11 76.20 51.29
N GLU A 64 -1.38 77.04 52.02
CA GLU A 64 -1.27 78.48 51.71
C GLU A 64 0.13 78.90 51.22
N GLY A 65 1.12 78.01 51.27
CA GLY A 65 2.53 78.36 51.07
C GLY A 65 3.13 79.00 52.32
N GLY A 66 4.21 79.76 52.15
CA GLY A 66 4.86 80.47 53.24
C GLY A 66 5.45 81.80 52.82
N SER A 67 5.76 82.64 53.79
CA SER A 67 6.37 83.94 53.59
C SER A 67 7.81 83.95 54.08
N VAL A 68 8.72 84.44 53.24
CA VAL A 68 10.13 84.67 53.54
C VAL A 68 10.37 86.11 54.00
N LEU A 69 11.07 86.27 55.12
CA LEU A 69 11.56 87.55 55.63
C LEU A 69 13.09 87.50 55.74
N LEU A 70 13.79 88.32 54.95
CA LEU A 70 15.26 88.38 54.94
C LEU A 70 15.81 89.12 56.16
N SER A 71 16.95 88.66 56.67
CA SER A 71 17.72 89.37 57.67
C SER A 71 18.43 90.57 57.03
N VAL A 72 18.74 91.60 57.83
CA VAL A 72 19.40 92.83 57.33
C VAL A 72 20.75 92.51 56.63
N GLY A 73 21.45 91.48 57.12
CA GLY A 73 22.74 91.05 56.57
C GLY A 73 22.66 90.34 55.22
N ALA A 74 21.49 89.81 54.85
CA ALA A 74 21.26 89.13 53.58
C ALA A 74 20.95 90.09 52.42
N ILE A 75 20.68 91.37 52.69
CA ILE A 75 20.41 92.37 51.63
C ILE A 75 21.74 92.72 50.93
N PRO A 76 21.79 92.78 49.58
CA PRO A 76 22.99 93.19 48.86
C PRO A 76 23.56 94.52 49.35
N ALA A 77 24.89 94.63 49.38
CA ALA A 77 25.56 95.86 49.81
C ALA A 77 25.18 97.04 48.89
N GLY A 78 24.53 98.07 49.46
CA GLY A 78 23.96 99.19 48.72
C GLY A 78 22.45 99.10 48.47
N GLY A 79 21.79 98.01 48.87
CA GLY A 79 20.36 97.76 48.71
C GLY A 79 20.00 97.04 47.40
N TRP A 80 18.70 96.82 47.21
CA TRP A 80 18.15 96.22 46.00
C TRP A 80 18.11 97.22 44.84
N ASP A 81 18.70 96.82 43.71
CA ASP A 81 18.60 97.48 42.41
C ASP A 81 17.85 96.53 41.47
N PRO A 82 16.58 96.80 41.10
CA PRO A 82 15.80 95.90 40.25
C PRO A 82 16.42 95.61 38.87
N ALA A 83 17.32 96.47 38.40
CA ALA A 83 18.02 96.25 37.13
C ALA A 83 19.12 95.19 37.24
N ARG A 84 19.57 94.88 38.47
CA ARG A 84 20.71 93.99 38.73
C ARG A 84 20.38 92.84 39.66
N HIS A 85 19.40 93.00 40.54
CA HIS A 85 19.10 92.05 41.61
C HIS A 85 17.70 91.45 41.45
N ALA A 86 17.58 90.15 41.67
CA ALA A 86 16.31 89.45 41.83
C ALA A 86 16.39 88.48 43.02
N LEU A 87 15.33 88.43 43.82
CA LEU A 87 15.16 87.44 44.89
C LEU A 87 14.34 86.28 44.34
N ILE A 88 14.88 85.07 44.41
CA ILE A 88 14.24 83.84 43.96
C ILE A 88 13.87 83.01 45.19
N LEU A 89 12.61 82.63 45.30
CA LEU A 89 12.15 81.58 46.22
C LEU A 89 11.88 80.35 45.37
N ARG A 90 12.55 79.23 45.64
CA ARG A 90 12.44 78.00 44.85
C ARG A 90 12.20 76.81 45.78
N ARG A 91 11.42 75.82 45.35
CA ARG A 91 11.29 74.57 46.09
C ARG A 91 12.49 73.66 45.81
N ASP A 92 13.10 73.08 46.83
CA ASP A 92 14.24 72.13 46.70
C ASP A 92 13.79 70.75 46.22
N THR A 93 12.55 70.37 46.54
CA THR A 93 11.92 69.14 46.03
C THR A 93 11.12 69.40 44.75
N PRO A 94 11.29 68.59 43.69
CA PRO A 94 10.55 68.78 42.46
C PRO A 94 9.13 68.20 42.52
N LEU A 95 8.20 68.82 41.77
CA LEU A 95 6.78 68.42 41.73
C LEU A 95 6.54 66.99 41.22
N ASN A 96 7.49 66.43 40.46
CA ASN A 96 7.44 65.07 39.95
C ASN A 96 8.52 64.21 40.60
N GLN A 97 8.22 63.64 41.76
CA GLN A 97 9.07 62.57 42.31
C GLN A 97 8.93 61.31 41.46
N SER A 98 10.01 60.91 40.79
CA SER A 98 10.09 59.57 40.22
C SER A 98 10.13 58.55 41.35
N VAL A 99 9.09 57.71 41.44
CA VAL A 99 9.10 56.58 42.38
C VAL A 99 9.94 55.47 41.75
N VAL A 100 11.15 55.29 42.25
CA VAL A 100 11.97 54.12 41.92
C VAL A 100 11.34 52.91 42.59
N LEU A 101 10.66 52.07 41.79
CA LEU A 101 10.17 50.78 42.25
C LEU A 101 11.37 49.81 42.35
N GLY A 102 11.81 49.52 43.57
CA GLY A 102 12.85 48.54 43.84
C GLY A 102 12.44 47.16 43.29
N GLY A 103 13.26 46.59 42.40
CA GLY A 103 12.93 45.48 41.50
C GLY A 103 12.64 44.11 42.12
N THR A 104 12.15 44.01 43.35
CA THR A 104 11.89 42.72 44.00
C THR A 104 10.64 42.67 44.89
N GLN A 105 9.84 43.73 45.01
CA GLN A 105 8.55 43.61 45.71
C GLN A 105 7.42 43.31 44.72
N ALA A 106 6.95 42.06 44.76
CA ALA A 106 5.70 41.67 44.12
C ALA A 106 4.59 42.65 44.53
N LEU A 107 3.77 43.08 43.56
CA LEU A 107 2.60 43.93 43.70
C LEU A 107 1.65 43.35 44.76
N ARG A 108 1.89 43.68 46.03
CA ARG A 108 0.94 43.40 47.10
C ARG A 108 -0.25 44.34 46.93
N LEU A 109 -1.42 43.84 47.28
CA LEU A 109 -2.71 44.52 47.05
C LEU A 109 -2.77 45.89 47.74
N ASP A 110 -2.05 46.05 48.86
CA ASP A 110 -1.88 47.30 49.61
C ASP A 110 -1.11 48.38 48.83
N ALA A 111 -0.05 48.00 48.11
CA ALA A 111 0.69 48.92 47.25
C ALA A 111 -0.16 49.37 46.05
N LEU A 112 -0.99 48.47 45.51
CA LEU A 112 -1.90 48.80 44.41
C LEU A 112 -3.03 49.73 44.87
N GLU A 113 -3.62 49.49 46.04
CA GLU A 113 -4.64 50.38 46.63
C GLU A 113 -4.05 51.76 46.95
N ALA A 114 -2.84 51.86 47.48
CA ALA A 114 -2.17 53.13 47.73
C ALA A 114 -1.86 53.91 46.43
N MET A 115 -1.51 53.21 45.35
CA MET A 115 -1.31 53.82 44.03
C MET A 115 -2.63 54.29 43.43
N LEU A 116 -3.70 53.50 43.57
CA LEU A 116 -5.02 53.86 43.08
C LEU A 116 -5.58 55.09 43.81
N ASP A 117 -5.42 55.14 45.14
CA ASP A 117 -5.82 56.28 45.97
C ASP A 117 -5.05 57.57 45.65
N ARG A 118 -3.80 57.44 45.18
CA ARG A 118 -2.97 58.57 44.77
C ARG A 118 -3.34 59.08 43.37
N VAL A 119 -3.64 58.19 42.43
CA VAL A 119 -4.14 58.54 41.09
C VAL A 119 -5.54 59.16 41.17
N VAL A 120 -6.41 58.66 42.06
CA VAL A 120 -7.74 59.24 42.29
C VAL A 120 -7.63 60.64 42.90
N ARG A 121 -6.67 60.88 43.81
CA ARG A 121 -6.38 62.22 44.35
C ARG A 121 -5.92 63.20 43.28
N GLN A 122 -4.95 62.80 42.45
CA GLN A 122 -4.49 63.63 41.33
C GLN A 122 -5.62 63.94 40.34
N GLY A 123 -6.52 62.99 40.08
CA GLY A 123 -7.70 63.22 39.26
C GLY A 123 -8.73 64.17 39.87
N GLN A 124 -8.83 64.24 41.20
CA GLN A 124 -9.72 65.18 41.91
C GLN A 124 -9.12 66.58 42.00
N GLU A 125 -7.80 66.70 42.17
CA GLU A 125 -7.06 67.98 42.12
C GLU A 125 -7.13 68.59 40.73
N LEU A 126 -6.93 67.80 39.68
CA LEU A 126 -7.06 68.27 38.30
C LEU A 126 -8.49 68.77 37.98
N ARG A 127 -9.54 68.16 38.57
CA ARG A 127 -10.92 68.65 38.43
C ARG A 127 -11.21 69.90 39.26
N ARG A 128 -10.54 70.09 40.41
CA ARG A 128 -10.60 71.35 41.17
C ARG A 128 -9.96 72.49 40.40
N ASP A 129 -8.82 72.26 39.77
CA ASP A 129 -8.13 73.26 38.97
C ASP A 129 -8.86 73.60 37.68
N LEU A 130 -9.52 72.62 37.05
CA LEU A 130 -10.44 72.86 35.93
C LEU A 130 -11.71 73.64 36.37
N GLY A 131 -12.16 73.46 37.61
CA GLY A 131 -13.26 74.23 38.20
C GLY A 131 -12.87 75.67 38.54
N ARG A 132 -11.61 75.91 38.91
CA ARG A 132 -11.08 77.24 39.30
C ARG A 132 -10.74 78.13 38.10
N THR A 133 -10.54 77.55 36.92
CA THR A 133 -10.22 78.27 35.67
C THR A 133 -11.42 78.47 34.75
N GLY A 134 -12.61 77.96 35.13
CA GLY A 134 -13.78 77.87 34.26
C GLY A 134 -14.92 78.87 34.46
N GLY A 135 -14.76 79.99 35.17
CA GLY A 135 -15.89 80.91 35.42
C GLY A 135 -15.54 82.37 35.68
N GLY A 136 -15.81 83.22 34.67
CA GLY A 136 -15.87 84.69 34.74
C GLY A 136 -14.53 85.38 34.49
N GLY A 137 -14.29 86.17 33.45
CA GLY A 137 -15.19 86.98 32.63
C GLY A 137 -14.93 88.46 32.91
N GLY A 138 -14.13 89.13 32.06
CA GLY A 138 -14.23 90.58 31.84
C GLY A 138 -12.93 91.39 31.92
N GLY A 139 -12.41 91.80 30.75
CA GLY A 139 -11.96 93.19 30.59
C GLY A 139 -10.49 93.44 30.22
N GLY A 140 -10.20 93.43 28.90
CA GLY A 140 -9.44 94.52 28.27
C GLY A 140 -7.92 94.37 28.10
N GLY A 141 -7.48 94.27 26.83
CA GLY A 141 -6.26 94.94 26.38
C GLY A 141 -5.16 94.11 25.72
N GLY A 142 -5.28 93.86 24.41
CA GLY A 142 -4.19 94.11 23.44
C GLY A 142 -3.06 93.10 23.25
N GLY A 143 -3.16 92.28 22.17
CA GLY A 143 -2.05 91.57 21.49
C GLY A 143 -1.46 90.39 22.30
N VAL A 144 -1.05 89.24 21.76
CA VAL A 144 -0.54 88.84 20.44
C VAL A 144 -0.63 87.30 20.40
N GLY A 145 -0.90 86.69 19.24
CA GLY A 145 -0.49 85.30 18.99
C GLY A 145 -1.51 84.17 19.23
N ALA A 146 -2.76 84.32 18.79
CA ALA A 146 -3.59 83.13 18.58
C ALA A 146 -2.97 82.29 17.46
N LEU A 147 -2.45 81.11 17.83
CA LEU A 147 -1.83 80.08 17.00
C LEU A 147 -2.76 79.69 15.84
N LEU A 148 -2.64 80.39 14.72
CA LEU A 148 -3.21 79.98 13.44
C LEU A 148 -2.53 78.66 13.07
N ALA A 149 -3.26 77.55 13.05
CA ALA A 149 -2.71 76.22 12.84
C ALA A 149 -1.82 76.07 11.58
N ALA A 150 -2.02 76.93 10.57
CA ALA A 150 -1.18 76.99 9.37
C ALA A 150 0.18 77.70 9.57
N ASN A 151 0.30 78.61 10.54
CA ASN A 151 1.51 79.41 10.79
C ASN A 151 2.42 78.80 11.87
N ASN A 152 1.91 77.86 12.69
CA ASN A 152 2.71 77.23 13.74
C ASN A 152 3.94 76.47 13.21
N LEU A 153 3.92 76.03 11.94
CA LEU A 153 5.07 75.38 11.29
C LEU A 153 5.95 76.33 10.47
N SER A 154 5.47 77.53 10.11
CA SER A 154 6.29 78.53 9.41
C SER A 154 7.22 79.27 10.36
N ASP A 155 6.83 79.41 11.63
CA ASP A 155 7.53 80.21 12.64
C ASP A 155 8.68 79.43 13.31
N LEU A 156 8.85 78.16 12.98
CA LEU A 156 10.02 77.39 13.35
C LEU A 156 11.24 77.92 12.60
N VAL A 157 11.99 78.81 13.25
CA VAL A 157 13.26 79.41 12.77
C VAL A 157 14.18 78.37 12.13
N SER A 158 14.22 77.16 12.70
CA SER A 158 14.92 76.02 12.12
C SER A 158 14.08 74.76 12.27
N LYS A 159 13.43 74.36 11.17
CA LYS A 159 12.75 73.06 11.07
C LYS A 159 13.67 71.88 11.45
N PRO A 160 14.98 71.87 11.10
CA PRO A 160 15.93 70.89 11.63
C PRO A 160 16.03 70.88 13.16
N ALA A 161 16.18 72.04 13.80
CA ALA A 161 16.30 72.13 15.26
C ALA A 161 15.01 71.66 15.95
N ALA A 162 13.84 71.99 15.40
CA ALA A 162 12.56 71.54 15.91
C ALA A 162 12.44 70.00 15.91
N ARG A 163 12.86 69.33 14.83
CA ARG A 163 12.86 67.87 14.74
C ARG A 163 13.83 67.22 15.73
N THR A 164 14.99 67.85 15.96
CA THR A 164 15.96 67.41 16.98
C THR A 164 15.37 67.55 18.38
N ASN A 165 14.75 68.68 18.70
CA ASN A 165 14.17 68.95 20.02
C ASN A 165 13.01 68.00 20.35
N LEU A 166 12.24 67.59 19.35
CA LEU A 166 11.16 66.61 19.51
C LEU A 166 11.67 65.15 19.54
N GLY A 167 12.99 64.93 19.40
CA GLY A 167 13.58 63.60 19.38
C GLY A 167 13.19 62.75 18.17
N LEU A 168 12.61 63.35 17.13
CA LEU A 168 12.04 62.63 15.98
C LEU A 168 13.10 62.20 14.95
N GLY A 169 14.28 62.85 14.95
CA GLY A 169 15.41 62.48 14.10
C GLY A 169 15.04 62.39 12.61
N ALA A 170 15.51 61.34 11.93
CA ALA A 170 15.22 61.08 10.53
C ALA A 170 13.77 60.63 10.26
N ALA A 171 13.04 60.13 11.27
CA ALA A 171 11.68 59.61 11.10
C ALA A 171 10.69 60.72 10.69
N ALA A 172 10.93 61.97 11.09
CA ALA A 172 10.08 63.12 10.73
C ALA A 172 10.28 63.64 9.29
N THR A 173 11.28 63.16 8.56
CA THR A 173 11.55 63.58 7.17
C THR A 173 11.65 62.43 6.19
N ARG A 174 11.67 61.19 6.67
CA ARG A 174 11.77 60.02 5.82
C ARG A 174 10.39 59.73 5.24
N ASN A 175 10.32 59.60 3.92
CA ASN A 175 9.10 59.21 3.23
C ASN A 175 8.78 57.75 3.58
N VAL A 176 7.89 57.53 4.53
CA VAL A 176 7.28 56.23 4.84
C VAL A 176 5.80 56.29 4.46
N GLY A 177 5.25 55.21 3.92
CA GLY A 177 3.82 55.15 3.58
C GLY A 177 3.37 55.97 2.39
N THR A 178 4.29 56.40 1.52
CA THR A 178 3.96 57.12 0.28
C THR A 178 3.39 56.22 -0.83
N ALA A 179 3.39 54.90 -0.63
CA ALA A 179 2.73 53.91 -1.48
C ALA A 179 1.82 53.00 -0.64
N ALA A 180 0.70 52.56 -1.22
CA ALA A 180 -0.23 51.64 -0.55
C ALA A 180 0.50 50.37 -0.10
N GLY A 181 0.30 49.96 1.17
CA GLY A 181 0.94 48.79 1.77
C GLY A 181 2.30 49.05 2.44
N THR A 182 2.82 50.28 2.40
CA THR A 182 4.05 50.64 3.14
C THR A 182 3.67 51.41 4.41
N VAL A 183 4.14 50.98 5.60
CA VAL A 183 3.94 51.73 6.87
C VAL A 183 5.27 51.92 7.61
N ALA A 184 6.30 51.14 7.27
CA ALA A 184 7.64 51.22 7.83
C ALA A 184 8.68 51.41 6.73
N ALA A 185 9.79 52.11 7.05
CA ALA A 185 10.93 52.28 6.15
C ALA A 185 11.73 50.97 5.89
N GLY A 186 11.42 49.89 6.62
CA GLY A 186 11.98 48.55 6.42
C GLY A 186 13.44 48.38 6.81
N ASP A 187 14.08 49.40 7.39
CA ASP A 187 15.51 49.43 7.72
C ASP A 187 15.82 49.04 9.17
N ASP A 188 14.85 48.50 9.91
CA ASP A 188 15.10 47.94 11.24
C ASP A 188 15.97 46.67 11.12
N PRO A 189 17.15 46.61 11.77
CA PRO A 189 18.02 45.45 11.71
C PRO A 189 17.36 44.15 12.16
N ARG A 190 16.28 44.22 12.96
CA ARG A 190 15.51 43.04 13.37
C ARG A 190 14.67 42.47 12.23
N PHE A 191 14.17 43.33 11.33
CA PHE A 191 13.51 42.86 10.10
C PHE A 191 14.53 42.32 9.09
N ALA A 192 15.72 42.93 9.01
CA ALA A 192 16.83 42.38 8.23
C ALA A 192 17.34 41.03 8.80
N ALA A 193 17.35 40.87 10.12
CA ALA A 193 17.71 39.61 10.78
C ALA A 193 16.59 38.56 10.72
N GLN A 194 15.33 38.96 10.55
CA GLN A 194 14.20 38.05 10.38
C GLN A 194 13.99 37.62 8.92
N LEU A 195 14.36 38.46 7.95
CA LEU A 195 14.53 38.10 6.54
C LEU A 195 15.84 37.33 6.27
N GLY A 196 16.83 37.47 7.15
CA GLY A 196 18.08 36.71 7.15
C GLY A 196 18.12 35.54 8.13
N ALA A 197 17.01 35.24 8.82
CA ALA A 197 16.92 34.06 9.66
C ALA A 197 16.56 32.86 8.77
N PRO A 198 17.23 31.70 8.90
CA PRO A 198 17.07 30.52 8.04
C PRO A 198 15.71 29.79 8.19
N GLY A 199 14.67 30.48 8.65
CA GLY A 199 13.32 29.95 8.78
C GLY A 199 12.47 30.34 7.58
N LEU A 200 12.56 29.57 6.50
CA LEU A 200 11.68 29.61 5.32
C LEU A 200 11.91 30.76 4.32
N ALA A 201 13.16 31.02 3.94
CA ALA A 201 13.39 31.79 2.70
C ALA A 201 12.85 30.96 1.52
N ASP A 202 11.95 31.54 0.73
CA ASP A 202 11.37 30.88 -0.43
C ASP A 202 12.34 30.97 -1.62
N ILE A 203 12.11 30.20 -2.69
CA ILE A 203 13.00 30.26 -3.85
C ILE A 203 13.01 31.64 -4.53
N ASN A 204 11.93 32.42 -4.41
CA ASN A 204 11.81 33.73 -5.04
C ASN A 204 12.72 34.77 -4.36
N ASP A 205 13.04 34.61 -3.08
CA ASP A 205 14.00 35.45 -2.35
C ASP A 205 15.42 35.41 -2.96
N TYR A 206 15.72 34.37 -3.75
CA TYR A 206 17.02 34.15 -4.38
C TYR A 206 17.03 34.42 -5.91
N VAL A 207 15.92 34.88 -6.48
CA VAL A 207 15.81 35.20 -7.92
C VAL A 207 16.29 36.63 -8.18
N SER A 208 17.18 36.82 -9.16
CA SER A 208 17.54 38.17 -9.60
C SER A 208 16.49 38.72 -10.57
N GLU A 209 16.22 40.02 -10.50
CA GLU A 209 15.28 40.67 -11.42
C GLU A 209 15.74 40.50 -12.88
N GLY A 210 14.89 39.87 -13.71
CA GLY A 210 15.17 39.61 -15.12
C GLY A 210 15.64 38.18 -15.45
N ASP A 211 15.90 37.33 -14.46
CA ASP A 211 16.21 35.92 -14.70
C ASP A 211 14.97 35.15 -15.18
N LEU A 212 15.10 34.45 -16.31
CA LEU A 212 14.04 33.63 -16.89
C LEU A 212 14.06 32.18 -16.37
N THR A 213 15.05 31.82 -15.56
CA THR A 213 15.18 30.49 -14.91
C THR A 213 15.64 30.60 -13.46
N TYR A 214 15.40 29.54 -12.69
CA TYR A 214 15.65 29.50 -11.25
C TYR A 214 16.95 28.74 -10.89
N ASP A 215 17.82 28.47 -11.88
CA ASP A 215 19.02 27.63 -11.69
C ASP A 215 19.95 28.19 -10.59
N ALA A 216 20.28 29.49 -10.66
CA ALA A 216 21.12 30.16 -9.68
C ALA A 216 20.41 30.32 -8.31
N ALA A 217 19.11 30.63 -8.34
CA ALA A 217 18.28 30.79 -7.14
C ALA A 217 18.23 29.51 -6.31
N TYR A 218 18.00 28.36 -6.97
CA TYR A 218 18.00 27.06 -6.31
C TYR A 218 19.35 26.72 -5.69
N ALA A 219 20.45 26.92 -6.43
CA ALA A 219 21.79 26.66 -5.92
C ALA A 219 22.12 27.54 -4.69
N ALA A 220 21.76 28.82 -4.73
CA ALA A 220 21.96 29.74 -3.62
C ALA A 220 21.11 29.37 -2.39
N CYS A 221 19.83 29.05 -2.60
CA CYS A 221 18.91 28.65 -1.52
C CYS A 221 19.35 27.34 -0.85
N MET A 222 19.73 26.33 -1.64
CA MET A 222 20.28 25.07 -1.13
C MET A 222 21.57 25.26 -0.34
N ALA A 223 22.48 26.11 -0.82
CA ALA A 223 23.74 26.38 -0.15
C ALA A 223 23.56 27.15 1.18
N ALA A 224 22.56 28.04 1.25
CA ALA A 224 22.30 28.85 2.42
C ALA A 224 21.55 28.08 3.53
N ASN A 225 20.51 27.32 3.16
CA ASN A 225 19.54 26.79 4.13
C ASN A 225 19.50 25.26 4.18
N GLY A 226 20.02 24.57 3.15
CA GLY A 226 19.80 23.14 2.96
C GLY A 226 18.34 22.76 2.69
N VAL A 227 17.44 23.74 2.59
CA VAL A 227 16.00 23.56 2.34
C VAL A 227 15.58 24.56 1.28
N VAL A 228 14.85 24.10 0.27
CA VAL A 228 14.21 24.97 -0.73
C VAL A 228 12.70 24.83 -0.63
N TYR A 229 12.03 25.97 -0.51
CA TYR A 229 10.57 26.04 -0.58
C TYR A 229 10.11 26.66 -1.90
N PHE A 230 9.25 25.94 -2.61
CA PHE A 230 8.60 26.36 -3.85
C PHE A 230 7.15 26.75 -3.54
N PRO A 231 6.84 28.02 -3.25
CA PRO A 231 5.47 28.44 -2.98
C PRO A 231 4.60 28.38 -4.25
N ALA A 232 3.30 28.57 -4.10
CA ALA A 232 2.40 28.88 -5.20
C ALA A 232 2.95 30.12 -5.93
N LYS A 233 3.26 29.96 -7.21
CA LYS A 233 3.88 31.04 -7.98
C LYS A 233 2.94 32.25 -8.03
N PRO A 234 3.37 33.44 -7.59
CA PRO A 234 2.58 34.66 -7.76
C PRO A 234 2.38 34.92 -9.25
N ARG A 235 1.15 35.19 -9.67
CA ARG A 235 0.76 35.48 -11.08
C ARG A 235 1.50 36.69 -11.71
N ALA A 236 2.41 37.33 -10.99
CA ALA A 236 3.06 38.59 -11.34
C ALA A 236 4.47 38.45 -11.95
N ILE A 237 5.09 37.27 -11.93
CA ILE A 237 6.35 37.04 -12.67
C ILE A 237 6.00 36.86 -14.14
N THR A 238 6.63 37.66 -15.01
CA THR A 238 6.30 37.91 -16.43
C THR A 238 6.38 36.71 -17.38
N ASP A 239 6.55 35.48 -16.89
CA ASP A 239 6.35 34.32 -17.73
C ASP A 239 4.86 33.96 -17.83
N ALA A 240 4.41 33.64 -19.03
CA ALA A 240 3.03 33.21 -19.26
C ALA A 240 2.69 31.86 -18.60
N ASN A 241 3.67 31.27 -17.91
CA ASN A 241 3.72 29.87 -17.54
C ASN A 241 3.85 29.75 -16.02
N ASN A 242 2.80 29.27 -15.37
CA ASN A 242 2.67 29.16 -13.91
C ASN A 242 3.57 28.05 -13.31
N TYR A 243 4.87 28.05 -13.59
CA TYR A 243 5.84 27.04 -13.14
C TYR A 243 7.26 27.61 -12.96
N TYR A 244 8.07 26.95 -12.15
CA TYR A 244 9.49 27.24 -11.92
C TYR A 244 10.33 26.55 -12.99
N ARG A 245 10.93 27.32 -13.90
CA ARG A 245 11.71 26.78 -15.03
C ARG A 245 13.20 26.68 -14.68
N PHE A 246 13.81 25.56 -15.06
CA PHE A 246 15.22 25.24 -14.90
C PHE A 246 15.83 24.82 -16.24
N ASN A 247 17.10 25.13 -16.45
CA ASN A 247 17.90 24.64 -17.57
C ASN A 247 18.99 23.67 -17.12
N ALA A 248 19.35 23.68 -15.84
CA ALA A 248 20.30 22.79 -15.21
C ALA A 248 19.60 21.83 -14.25
N THR A 249 20.25 20.71 -13.95
CA THR A 249 19.77 19.73 -12.98
C THR A 249 19.80 20.30 -11.56
N CYS A 250 18.70 20.18 -10.82
CA CYS A 250 18.65 20.54 -9.40
C CYS A 250 19.22 19.40 -8.54
N MET A 251 20.36 19.63 -7.88
CA MET A 251 20.96 18.62 -7.00
C MET A 251 20.31 18.64 -5.61
N ILE A 252 20.03 17.47 -5.04
CA ILE A 252 19.65 17.30 -3.62
C ILE A 252 20.74 16.45 -2.96
N GLN A 253 21.39 16.98 -1.94
CA GLN A 253 22.47 16.32 -1.19
C GLN A 253 21.97 15.78 0.15
N GLN A 254 22.87 15.09 0.85
CA GLN A 254 22.62 14.59 2.21
C GLN A 254 22.11 15.70 3.14
N GLY A 255 21.01 15.43 3.84
CA GLY A 255 20.45 16.38 4.80
C GLY A 255 19.62 17.50 4.18
N GLN A 256 19.41 17.52 2.86
CA GLN A 256 18.66 18.58 2.17
C GLN A 256 17.20 18.26 1.84
N ALA A 257 16.34 19.27 1.93
CA ALA A 257 14.91 19.14 1.67
C ALA A 257 14.42 20.05 0.54
N VAL A 258 13.39 19.59 -0.14
CA VAL A 258 12.64 20.38 -1.12
C VAL A 258 11.15 20.24 -0.83
N PHE A 259 10.47 21.37 -0.68
CA PHE A 259 9.06 21.45 -0.34
C PHE A 259 8.28 22.32 -1.31
N GLY A 260 7.01 22.03 -1.53
CA GLY A 260 6.06 22.92 -2.21
C GLY A 260 4.68 22.92 -1.58
N ASP A 261 3.81 23.79 -2.08
CA ASP A 261 2.42 23.98 -1.63
C ASP A 261 1.48 22.85 -2.06
N GLY A 262 1.95 21.95 -2.92
CA GLY A 262 1.22 20.78 -3.40
C GLY A 262 1.41 20.52 -4.90
N PRO A 263 1.20 19.27 -5.35
CA PRO A 263 1.16 18.96 -6.77
C PRO A 263 0.12 19.80 -7.52
N GLY A 264 0.48 20.26 -8.72
CA GLY A 264 -0.35 21.15 -9.53
C GLY A 264 -0.31 22.63 -9.11
N ILE A 265 0.20 22.93 -7.91
CA ILE A 265 0.41 24.30 -7.42
C ILE A 265 1.88 24.67 -7.59
N SER A 266 2.77 23.90 -6.97
CA SER A 266 4.22 24.07 -7.08
C SER A 266 4.74 23.17 -8.19
N LYS A 267 4.98 23.75 -9.37
CA LYS A 267 5.43 22.99 -10.55
C LYS A 267 6.86 23.36 -10.92
N VAL A 268 7.77 22.39 -10.86
CA VAL A 268 9.18 22.50 -11.24
C VAL A 268 9.37 21.86 -12.60
N VAL A 269 9.88 22.63 -13.57
CA VAL A 269 9.96 22.22 -14.98
C VAL A 269 11.39 22.32 -15.48
N GLN A 270 11.91 21.20 -16.00
CA GLN A 270 13.18 21.13 -16.70
C GLN A 270 12.99 21.41 -18.19
N ASN A 271 13.75 22.36 -18.73
CA ASN A 271 13.69 22.79 -20.13
C ASN A 271 14.79 22.13 -20.98
N THR A 272 15.80 21.53 -20.36
CA THR A 272 16.86 20.79 -21.06
C THR A 272 16.49 19.31 -21.18
N ALA A 273 16.31 18.81 -22.41
CA ALA A 273 15.71 17.50 -22.66
C ALA A 273 16.39 16.27 -22.01
N ASN A 274 17.70 16.37 -21.76
CA ASN A 274 18.51 15.30 -21.16
C ASN A 274 18.90 15.58 -19.70
N ALA A 275 18.59 16.76 -19.18
CA ALA A 275 18.82 17.06 -17.77
C ALA A 275 17.72 16.42 -16.93
N HIS A 276 18.02 16.09 -15.67
CA HIS A 276 16.99 15.62 -14.74
C HIS A 276 16.35 16.83 -14.07
N VAL A 277 15.09 16.73 -13.60
CA VAL A 277 14.51 17.81 -12.80
C VAL A 277 15.27 17.87 -11.48
N PHE A 278 15.30 16.75 -10.74
CA PHE A 278 16.13 16.57 -9.56
C PHE A 278 17.10 15.40 -9.73
N THR A 279 18.33 15.60 -9.26
CA THR A 279 19.31 14.52 -9.09
C THR A 279 19.73 14.43 -7.63
N LEU A 280 19.69 13.23 -7.08
CA LEU A 280 20.23 12.93 -5.76
C LEU A 280 21.76 12.84 -5.84
N GLY A 281 22.45 13.42 -4.86
CA GLY A 281 23.88 13.16 -4.65
C GLY A 281 24.20 11.68 -4.38
N THR A 282 25.49 11.38 -4.30
CA THR A 282 26.01 10.05 -3.93
C THR A 282 25.95 9.86 -2.42
N ASP A 283 25.73 8.63 -1.93
CA ASP A 283 25.70 8.27 -0.50
C ASP A 283 24.82 9.17 0.39
N ILE A 284 23.51 9.18 0.11
CA ILE A 284 22.51 9.96 0.85
C ILE A 284 21.77 9.07 1.85
N TYR A 285 21.97 9.29 3.13
CA TYR A 285 21.21 8.64 4.21
C TYR A 285 19.89 9.33 4.56
N TRP A 286 19.66 10.54 4.05
CA TRP A 286 18.46 11.31 4.31
C TRP A 286 18.27 12.38 3.22
N PHE A 287 17.07 12.48 2.66
CA PHE A 287 16.54 13.66 1.96
C PHE A 287 15.01 13.70 2.08
N ALA A 288 14.42 14.89 1.89
CA ALA A 288 12.98 15.06 1.79
C ALA A 288 12.58 15.76 0.48
N LEU A 289 11.55 15.25 -0.20
CA LEU A 289 10.96 15.88 -1.38
C LEU A 289 9.45 15.79 -1.27
N GLU A 290 8.75 16.92 -1.05
CA GLU A 290 7.32 16.89 -0.78
C GLU A 290 6.51 18.03 -1.43
N GLY A 291 5.32 17.71 -1.94
CA GLY A 291 4.31 18.71 -2.30
C GLY A 291 4.57 19.44 -3.61
N LEU A 292 5.01 18.75 -4.66
CA LEU A 292 5.28 19.41 -5.95
C LEU A 292 5.04 18.52 -7.17
N THR A 293 4.90 19.16 -8.33
CA THR A 293 4.95 18.51 -9.64
C THR A 293 6.33 18.68 -10.25
N ILE A 294 6.95 17.59 -10.69
CA ILE A 294 8.22 17.57 -11.43
C ILE A 294 7.95 17.15 -12.88
N ALA A 295 8.36 17.98 -13.83
CA ALA A 295 8.01 17.77 -15.24
C ALA A 295 9.09 18.28 -16.20
N HIS A 296 8.97 17.87 -17.45
CA HIS A 296 9.65 18.51 -18.59
C HIS A 296 8.64 19.28 -19.46
N ASP A 297 9.12 20.34 -20.12
CA ASP A 297 8.34 21.10 -21.11
C ASP A 297 9.21 21.44 -22.33
N PRO A 298 8.91 20.89 -23.53
CA PRO A 298 7.89 19.87 -23.80
C PRO A 298 8.28 18.49 -23.21
N PRO A 299 7.31 17.56 -23.07
CA PRO A 299 7.58 16.20 -22.61
C PRO A 299 8.71 15.55 -23.42
N THR A 300 9.72 14.99 -22.73
CA THR A 300 10.99 14.65 -23.37
C THR A 300 11.00 13.30 -24.07
N ALA A 301 11.54 13.28 -25.30
CA ALA A 301 12.09 12.08 -25.94
C ALA A 301 13.56 11.82 -25.57
N GLY A 302 14.16 12.72 -24.76
CA GLY A 302 15.53 12.62 -24.24
C GLY A 302 15.63 11.74 -22.98
N THR A 303 16.76 11.74 -22.27
CA THR A 303 16.98 10.88 -21.08
C THR A 303 16.65 11.56 -19.73
N GLY A 304 16.05 12.75 -19.77
CA GLY A 304 15.74 13.56 -18.59
C GLY A 304 14.66 12.94 -17.70
N CYS A 305 14.99 12.65 -16.44
CA CYS A 305 14.08 12.03 -15.47
C CYS A 305 13.50 13.09 -14.54
N GLY A 306 12.34 12.82 -13.92
CA GLY A 306 11.80 13.66 -12.86
C GLY A 306 12.73 13.67 -11.65
N LEU A 307 12.86 12.52 -10.99
CA LEU A 307 13.87 12.30 -9.94
C LEU A 307 14.85 11.25 -10.39
N LYS A 308 16.16 11.53 -10.32
CA LYS A 308 17.22 10.60 -10.68
C LYS A 308 18.18 10.39 -9.50
N GLN A 309 18.50 9.15 -9.17
CA GLN A 309 19.66 8.87 -8.34
C GLN A 309 20.94 9.20 -9.12
N GLY A 310 21.82 10.02 -8.53
CA GLY A 310 23.06 10.48 -9.16
C GLY A 310 23.91 9.33 -9.71
N GLN A 311 24.70 9.62 -10.75
CA GLN A 311 25.63 8.67 -11.35
C GLN A 311 27.03 8.90 -10.74
N GLY A 312 27.57 7.86 -10.08
CA GLY A 312 28.85 7.81 -9.39
C GLY A 312 28.99 6.42 -8.75
N GLY A 313 30.19 5.96 -8.40
CA GLY A 313 30.32 4.67 -7.68
C GLY A 313 29.53 4.68 -6.36
N HIS A 314 29.15 3.50 -5.86
CA HIS A 314 28.46 3.27 -4.58
C HIS A 314 27.46 4.38 -4.19
N ASN A 315 26.24 4.33 -4.72
CA ASN A 315 25.21 5.31 -4.39
C ASN A 315 24.13 4.64 -3.58
N TRP A 316 24.18 4.83 -2.25
CA TRP A 316 23.12 4.40 -1.36
C TRP A 316 22.18 5.56 -1.10
N VAL A 317 20.88 5.33 -1.22
CA VAL A 317 19.88 6.22 -0.64
C VAL A 317 19.22 5.50 0.53
N ASP A 318 19.39 5.99 1.76
CA ASP A 318 18.71 5.49 2.95
C ASP A 318 17.68 6.49 3.47
N ASN A 319 16.66 5.99 4.17
CA ASN A 319 15.72 6.73 5.01
C ASN A 319 15.14 8.03 4.38
N CYS A 320 14.95 8.03 3.06
CA CYS A 320 14.39 9.16 2.35
C CYS A 320 12.87 9.23 2.49
N ARG A 321 12.33 10.45 2.42
CA ARG A 321 10.89 10.71 2.45
C ARG A 321 10.47 11.47 1.20
N VAL A 322 9.74 10.80 0.32
CA VAL A 322 9.13 11.41 -0.86
C VAL A 322 7.62 11.33 -0.72
N ARG A 323 6.93 12.46 -0.67
CA ARG A 323 5.49 12.50 -0.39
C ARG A 323 4.75 13.53 -1.22
N ASP A 324 3.61 13.18 -1.78
CA ASP A 324 2.81 14.12 -2.58
C ASP A 324 3.65 14.72 -3.73
N VAL A 325 4.35 13.87 -4.50
CA VAL A 325 5.19 14.32 -5.63
C VAL A 325 4.67 13.70 -6.92
N TYR A 326 4.35 14.56 -7.91
CA TYR A 326 3.83 14.11 -9.20
C TYR A 326 4.87 14.29 -10.30
N ALA A 327 5.39 13.19 -10.83
CA ALA A 327 6.31 13.17 -11.96
C ALA A 327 5.53 13.00 -13.27
N VAL A 328 5.48 14.07 -14.07
CA VAL A 328 4.63 14.14 -15.27
C VAL A 328 5.45 14.45 -16.53
N GLY A 329 5.30 13.65 -17.58
CA GLY A 329 5.86 13.94 -18.90
C GLY A 329 7.40 13.92 -18.96
N ASN A 330 8.06 13.12 -18.12
CA ASN A 330 9.51 12.93 -18.14
C ASN A 330 9.90 11.71 -18.98
N TYR A 331 11.19 11.47 -19.21
CA TYR A 331 11.65 10.19 -19.76
C TYR A 331 11.28 9.05 -18.81
N ARG A 332 11.69 9.17 -17.54
CA ARG A 332 11.24 8.35 -16.41
C ARG A 332 10.72 9.27 -15.32
N GLY A 333 9.64 8.87 -14.66
CA GLY A 333 9.11 9.65 -13.54
C GLY A 333 10.11 9.69 -12.39
N PHE A 334 10.40 8.52 -11.84
CA PHE A 334 11.33 8.31 -10.74
C PHE A 334 12.33 7.21 -11.12
N ASP A 335 13.60 7.56 -11.28
CA ASP A 335 14.71 6.63 -11.50
C ASP A 335 15.55 6.59 -10.21
N LEU A 336 15.21 5.64 -9.36
CA LEU A 336 15.55 5.59 -7.95
C LEU A 336 16.86 4.84 -7.72
N GLY A 337 17.19 3.86 -8.55
CA GLY A 337 18.38 3.04 -8.34
C GLY A 337 18.35 2.29 -6.99
N ILE A 338 19.47 2.29 -6.23
CA ILE A 338 19.63 1.47 -5.02
C ILE A 338 19.17 2.24 -3.76
N HIS A 339 18.12 1.74 -3.10
CA HIS A 339 17.50 2.36 -1.94
C HIS A 339 17.30 1.41 -0.75
N PHE A 340 17.60 1.92 0.43
CA PHE A 340 17.40 1.31 1.75
C PHE A 340 16.31 2.11 2.48
N SER A 341 15.30 1.45 3.06
CA SER A 341 14.28 2.07 3.93
C SER A 341 13.54 3.32 3.40
N GLY A 342 13.66 3.65 2.11
CA GLY A 342 13.07 4.85 1.51
C GLY A 342 11.56 4.71 1.36
N ARG A 343 10.82 5.80 1.66
CA ARG A 343 9.35 5.82 1.63
C ARG A 343 8.83 6.79 0.57
N TYR A 344 7.97 6.27 -0.30
CA TYR A 344 7.25 7.00 -1.33
C TYR A 344 5.77 6.91 -1.01
N ILE A 345 5.15 8.06 -0.69
CA ILE A 345 3.79 8.11 -0.15
C ILE A 345 2.96 9.06 -1.00
N ASN A 346 1.85 8.61 -1.57
CA ASN A 346 0.97 9.44 -2.40
C ASN A 346 1.71 10.12 -3.56
N CYS A 347 2.68 9.42 -4.16
CA CYS A 347 3.42 9.89 -5.32
C CYS A 347 2.77 9.40 -6.62
N GLN A 348 2.87 10.19 -7.69
CA GLN A 348 2.30 9.82 -9.00
C GLN A 348 3.35 9.90 -10.09
N ALA A 349 3.34 8.93 -11.01
CA ALA A 349 4.10 8.95 -12.24
C ALA A 349 3.16 8.83 -13.44
N ASN A 350 2.99 9.92 -14.21
CA ASN A 350 1.99 10.00 -15.27
C ASN A 350 2.59 10.42 -16.61
N GLY A 351 2.28 9.68 -17.67
CA GLY A 351 2.62 10.09 -19.04
C GLY A 351 4.12 10.17 -19.30
N ASN A 352 4.94 9.39 -18.58
CA ASN A 352 6.38 9.35 -18.81
C ASN A 352 6.70 8.46 -20.01
N ALA A 353 7.77 8.76 -20.75
CA ALA A 353 8.10 8.03 -21.99
C ALA A 353 8.56 6.58 -21.76
N GLN A 354 9.09 6.27 -20.59
CA GLN A 354 9.56 4.95 -20.16
C GLN A 354 8.85 4.53 -18.85
N GLU A 355 9.59 4.07 -17.84
CA GLU A 355 9.02 3.62 -16.58
C GLU A 355 8.46 4.80 -15.74
N GLY A 356 7.35 4.55 -15.05
CA GLY A 356 6.84 5.50 -14.06
C GLY A 356 7.78 5.58 -12.86
N PHE A 357 8.02 4.43 -12.22
CA PHE A 357 8.99 4.24 -11.15
C PHE A 357 9.96 3.13 -11.55
N LEU A 358 11.26 3.40 -11.46
CA LEU A 358 12.32 2.45 -11.76
C LEU A 358 13.28 2.37 -10.57
N ALA A 359 13.36 1.20 -9.95
CA ALA A 359 14.37 0.87 -8.96
C ALA A 359 15.39 -0.08 -9.61
N THR A 360 16.59 0.44 -9.87
CA THR A 360 17.67 -0.35 -10.49
C THR A 360 18.75 -0.74 -9.49
N THR A 361 19.23 -1.96 -9.60
CA THR A 361 20.49 -2.36 -8.97
C THR A 361 21.47 -2.81 -10.04
N THR A 362 22.77 -2.59 -9.79
CA THR A 362 23.83 -3.04 -10.68
C THR A 362 24.78 -3.93 -9.89
N GLY A 363 25.29 -4.99 -10.52
CA GLY A 363 26.23 -5.92 -9.88
C GLY A 363 27.57 -5.29 -9.45
N ASN A 364 27.83 -4.02 -9.75
CA ASN A 364 29.08 -3.32 -9.43
C ASN A 364 28.93 -2.22 -8.35
N SER A 365 27.71 -1.91 -7.89
CA SER A 365 27.44 -0.80 -6.96
C SER A 365 27.16 -1.27 -5.51
N ILE A 366 27.64 -2.46 -5.16
CA ILE A 366 27.64 -3.00 -3.78
C ILE A 366 29.10 -3.38 -3.44
N VAL A 367 29.97 -2.38 -3.29
CA VAL A 367 31.34 -2.53 -2.81
C VAL A 367 31.49 -1.70 -1.53
N GLY A 368 30.99 -2.26 -0.43
CA GLY A 368 31.12 -1.70 0.92
C GLY A 368 30.81 -2.75 1.99
N THR A 369 31.77 -3.65 2.21
CA THR A 369 32.09 -4.37 3.46
C THR A 369 31.01 -5.13 4.25
N THR A 370 29.76 -5.25 3.81
CA THR A 370 28.81 -6.20 4.42
C THR A 370 28.37 -7.25 3.40
N ALA A 371 28.39 -8.51 3.81
CA ALA A 371 28.17 -9.70 3.00
C ALA A 371 26.71 -9.88 2.51
N ASN A 372 25.95 -8.79 2.37
CA ASN A 372 24.56 -8.80 1.93
C ASN A 372 24.44 -7.98 0.64
N GLY A 373 23.90 -8.58 -0.43
CA GLY A 373 23.49 -7.82 -1.60
C GLY A 373 22.59 -6.66 -1.15
N GLY A 374 22.95 -5.42 -1.48
CA GLY A 374 22.28 -4.23 -0.97
C GLY A 374 20.74 -4.33 -1.13
N PRO A 375 19.93 -4.28 -0.06
CA PRO A 375 18.47 -4.35 -0.16
C PRO A 375 17.90 -3.21 -1.01
N LEU A 376 16.85 -3.52 -1.76
CA LEU A 376 15.95 -2.54 -2.41
C LEU A 376 14.67 -2.42 -1.56
N GLN A 377 14.84 -2.15 -0.27
CA GLN A 377 13.76 -2.10 0.73
C GLN A 377 12.96 -0.80 0.66
N MET A 378 12.45 -0.50 -0.53
CA MET A 378 11.62 0.67 -0.81
C MET A 378 10.17 0.40 -0.44
N ILE A 379 9.55 1.35 0.26
CA ILE A 379 8.13 1.27 0.60
C ILE A 379 7.38 2.25 -0.29
N PHE A 380 6.53 1.71 -1.16
CA PHE A 380 5.55 2.49 -1.91
C PHE A 380 4.20 2.36 -1.22
N GLN A 381 3.56 3.49 -0.90
CA GLN A 381 2.28 3.52 -0.22
C GLN A 381 1.36 4.53 -0.92
N ASP A 382 0.17 4.08 -1.33
CA ASP A 382 -0.84 4.95 -1.93
C ASP A 382 -0.34 5.68 -3.21
N CYS A 383 0.61 5.08 -3.93
CA CYS A 383 1.22 5.65 -5.12
C CYS A 383 0.46 5.25 -6.40
N GLN A 384 0.65 6.02 -7.47
CA GLN A 384 0.03 5.77 -8.78
C GLN A 384 1.05 5.81 -9.92
N ALA A 385 0.96 4.88 -10.87
CA ALA A 385 1.70 4.95 -12.13
C ALA A 385 0.79 4.67 -13.33
N GLN A 386 0.57 5.66 -14.19
CA GLN A 386 -0.36 5.54 -15.31
C GLN A 386 0.15 6.16 -16.61
N ALA A 387 -0.36 5.64 -17.73
CA ALA A 387 -0.07 6.13 -19.07
C ALA A 387 1.44 6.25 -19.39
N ASN A 388 2.28 5.47 -18.71
CA ASN A 388 3.72 5.47 -18.96
C ASN A 388 4.03 4.60 -20.18
N GLY A 389 5.05 4.96 -20.97
CA GLY A 389 5.40 4.23 -22.20
C GLY A 389 6.00 2.85 -21.95
N TYR A 390 6.42 2.55 -20.72
CA TYR A 390 6.95 1.25 -20.30
C TYR A 390 6.24 0.74 -19.05
N ASP A 391 6.96 0.15 -18.09
CA ASP A 391 6.37 -0.41 -16.87
C ASP A 391 5.88 0.71 -15.91
N GLY A 392 4.79 0.47 -15.19
CA GLY A 392 4.32 1.40 -14.15
C GLY A 392 5.34 1.52 -12.99
N LEU A 393 5.69 0.38 -12.39
CA LEU A 393 6.78 0.22 -11.43
C LEU A 393 7.66 -0.96 -11.83
N SER A 394 8.96 -0.76 -11.93
CA SER A 394 9.93 -1.80 -12.29
C SER A 394 11.06 -1.89 -11.26
N TYR A 395 11.23 -3.08 -10.67
CA TYR A 395 12.49 -3.48 -10.04
C TYR A 395 13.33 -4.21 -11.09
N LYS A 396 14.54 -3.70 -11.37
CA LYS A 396 15.36 -4.22 -12.47
C LYS A 396 16.84 -4.31 -12.11
N VAL A 397 17.44 -5.46 -12.35
CA VAL A 397 18.90 -5.61 -12.35
C VAL A 397 19.44 -5.16 -13.71
N THR A 398 20.42 -4.24 -13.72
CA THR A 398 21.11 -3.78 -14.93
C THR A 398 22.62 -4.00 -14.81
N GLY A 399 23.27 -4.56 -15.84
CA GLY A 399 24.74 -4.76 -15.88
C GLY A 399 25.19 -6.22 -15.76
N THR A 400 26.50 -6.46 -15.90
CA THR A 400 27.10 -7.80 -15.81
C THR A 400 27.19 -8.27 -14.36
N ALA A 401 26.92 -9.57 -14.15
CA ALA A 401 26.98 -10.32 -12.91
C ALA A 401 28.01 -9.82 -11.87
N PHE A 402 27.59 -9.72 -10.60
CA PHE A 402 28.53 -9.74 -9.48
C PHE A 402 29.31 -11.07 -9.54
N GLY A 403 30.62 -11.02 -9.30
CA GLY A 403 31.47 -12.20 -9.33
C GLY A 403 31.03 -13.26 -8.31
N GLY A 404 30.27 -14.25 -8.77
CA GLY A 404 30.15 -15.58 -8.16
C GLY A 404 29.53 -15.73 -6.76
N SER A 405 29.02 -14.66 -6.13
CA SER A 405 28.54 -14.77 -4.74
C SER A 405 27.08 -15.23 -4.61
N GLY A 406 26.25 -15.11 -5.65
CA GLY A 406 24.81 -15.44 -5.60
C GLY A 406 24.01 -14.60 -4.60
N LEU A 407 24.56 -13.49 -4.10
CA LEU A 407 23.93 -12.64 -3.10
C LEU A 407 22.84 -11.79 -3.76
N GLY A 408 21.58 -12.11 -3.49
CA GLY A 408 20.42 -11.36 -3.99
C GLY A 408 20.08 -10.11 -3.18
N SER A 409 19.21 -9.26 -3.73
CA SER A 409 18.61 -8.11 -3.04
C SER A 409 17.20 -8.45 -2.57
N SER A 410 16.88 -8.16 -1.31
CA SER A 410 15.50 -8.22 -0.83
C SER A 410 14.75 -6.94 -1.22
N LEU A 411 13.54 -7.10 -1.72
CA LEU A 411 12.66 -6.01 -2.12
C LEU A 411 11.81 -5.51 -0.94
N GLY A 412 11.37 -4.26 -1.07
CA GLY A 412 10.45 -3.62 -0.15
C GLY A 412 8.98 -3.99 -0.40
N THR A 413 8.08 -3.15 0.11
CA THR A 413 6.63 -3.40 0.06
C THR A 413 5.96 -2.37 -0.84
N ILE A 414 5.10 -2.86 -1.72
CA ILE A 414 4.21 -2.07 -2.57
C ILE A 414 2.81 -2.19 -1.99
N GLN A 415 2.28 -1.10 -1.44
CA GLN A 415 1.01 -1.07 -0.74
C GLN A 415 0.04 -0.09 -1.41
N ASN A 416 -1.17 -0.56 -1.71
CA ASN A 416 -2.24 0.24 -2.30
C ASN A 416 -1.78 1.05 -3.53
N PHE A 417 -1.05 0.37 -4.42
CA PHE A 417 -0.48 0.99 -5.60
C PHE A 417 -1.46 0.88 -6.77
N THR A 418 -1.74 2.00 -7.42
CA THR A 418 -2.67 2.05 -8.56
C THR A 418 -1.91 2.16 -9.87
N THR A 419 -2.17 1.28 -10.82
CA THR A 419 -1.61 1.33 -12.17
C THR A 419 -2.69 1.33 -13.23
N PHE A 420 -2.46 2.05 -14.33
CA PHE A 420 -3.42 2.12 -15.43
C PHE A 420 -2.76 2.44 -16.78
N VAL A 421 -3.03 1.61 -17.80
CA VAL A 421 -2.64 1.84 -19.22
C VAL A 421 -1.14 2.08 -19.38
N ASN A 422 -0.32 1.26 -18.73
CA ASN A 422 1.13 1.29 -18.94
C ASN A 422 1.51 0.52 -20.23
N GLY A 423 2.49 1.03 -20.97
CA GLY A 423 2.88 0.54 -22.30
C GLY A 423 3.58 -0.82 -22.29
N HIS A 424 3.90 -1.35 -21.11
CA HIS A 424 4.45 -2.68 -20.90
C HIS A 424 3.75 -3.36 -19.71
N HIS A 425 4.41 -3.73 -18.61
CA HIS A 425 3.76 -4.29 -17.42
C HIS A 425 3.27 -3.19 -16.47
N ASP A 426 2.33 -3.51 -15.58
CA ASP A 426 2.00 -2.57 -14.50
C ASP A 426 3.07 -2.59 -13.42
N ILE A 427 3.37 -3.77 -12.88
CA ILE A 427 4.48 -4.00 -11.96
C ILE A 427 5.40 -5.10 -12.49
N SER A 428 6.71 -4.84 -12.56
CA SER A 428 7.69 -5.83 -12.98
C SER A 428 8.82 -6.01 -11.95
N CYS A 429 9.29 -7.26 -11.83
CA CYS A 429 10.44 -7.63 -11.02
C CYS A 429 11.37 -8.51 -11.86
N ILE A 430 12.46 -7.93 -12.33
CA ILE A 430 13.38 -8.54 -13.31
C ILE A 430 14.77 -8.62 -12.71
N GLY A 431 15.13 -9.82 -12.27
CA GLY A 431 16.43 -10.18 -11.72
C GLY A 431 17.28 -10.97 -12.70
N THR A 432 18.41 -11.50 -12.23
CA THR A 432 19.25 -12.43 -12.98
C THR A 432 19.77 -13.53 -12.05
N ALA A 433 20.21 -14.67 -12.58
CA ALA A 433 20.82 -15.73 -11.75
C ALA A 433 22.02 -15.24 -10.93
N ALA A 434 22.74 -14.24 -11.43
CA ALA A 434 23.88 -13.65 -10.73
C ALA A 434 23.48 -12.64 -9.63
N HIS A 435 22.28 -12.08 -9.72
CA HIS A 435 21.75 -11.11 -8.78
C HIS A 435 20.23 -11.31 -8.67
N PRO A 436 19.78 -12.27 -7.84
CA PRO A 436 18.36 -12.53 -7.66
C PRO A 436 17.66 -11.42 -6.86
N LEU A 437 16.37 -11.18 -7.11
CA LEU A 437 15.55 -10.19 -6.41
C LEU A 437 14.48 -10.86 -5.54
N HIS A 438 14.68 -10.96 -4.23
CA HIS A 438 13.82 -11.73 -3.32
C HIS A 438 12.64 -10.91 -2.78
N SER A 439 11.56 -11.60 -2.43
CA SER A 439 10.53 -11.07 -1.53
C SER A 439 9.80 -9.81 -2.00
N MET A 440 9.48 -9.72 -3.30
CA MET A 440 8.51 -8.72 -3.76
C MET A 440 7.18 -8.89 -3.02
N ARG A 441 6.65 -7.80 -2.45
CA ARG A 441 5.38 -7.81 -1.71
C ARG A 441 4.44 -6.77 -2.29
N VAL A 442 3.50 -7.20 -3.11
CA VAL A 442 2.39 -6.37 -3.62
C VAL A 442 1.17 -6.62 -2.74
N ILE A 443 0.61 -5.57 -2.13
CA ILE A 443 -0.49 -5.64 -1.17
C ILE A 443 -1.53 -4.57 -1.49
N GLY A 444 -2.72 -5.00 -1.87
CA GLY A 444 -3.84 -4.15 -2.27
C GLY A 444 -3.59 -3.39 -3.57
N GLY A 445 -4.49 -2.45 -3.85
CA GLY A 445 -4.40 -1.57 -5.02
C GLY A 445 -5.08 -2.14 -6.27
N PHE A 446 -5.06 -1.32 -7.33
CA PHE A 446 -5.71 -1.60 -8.60
C PHE A 446 -4.69 -1.66 -9.73
N MET A 447 -4.85 -2.60 -10.65
CA MET A 447 -4.05 -2.71 -11.87
C MET A 447 -4.98 -2.82 -13.07
N GLY A 448 -4.74 -2.04 -14.13
CA GLY A 448 -5.67 -1.95 -15.24
C GLY A 448 -5.02 -1.69 -16.60
N ASP A 449 -5.45 -2.45 -17.60
CA ASP A 449 -5.21 -2.16 -19.03
C ASP A 449 -3.73 -1.99 -19.44
N ALA A 450 -2.78 -2.60 -18.72
CA ALA A 450 -1.39 -2.66 -19.18
C ALA A 450 -1.29 -3.42 -20.51
N VAL A 451 -0.39 -3.02 -21.41
CA VAL A 451 -0.16 -3.77 -22.67
C VAL A 451 0.39 -5.18 -22.42
N GLY A 452 1.18 -5.31 -21.37
CA GLY A 452 1.77 -6.55 -20.87
C GLY A 452 0.91 -7.21 -19.81
N ALA A 453 1.52 -7.53 -18.69
CA ALA A 453 0.90 -8.21 -17.55
C ALA A 453 0.70 -7.23 -16.39
N GLY A 454 -0.29 -7.50 -15.54
CA GLY A 454 -0.50 -6.74 -14.31
C GLY A 454 0.72 -6.84 -13.39
N VAL A 455 1.14 -8.07 -13.08
CA VAL A 455 2.39 -8.33 -12.36
C VAL A 455 3.25 -9.32 -13.15
N TYR A 456 4.49 -8.94 -13.45
CA TYR A 456 5.49 -9.77 -14.11
C TYR A 456 6.67 -10.08 -13.18
N ILE A 457 6.94 -11.37 -12.96
CA ILE A 457 8.03 -11.83 -12.10
C ILE A 457 9.00 -12.71 -12.89
N ASP A 458 10.22 -12.20 -13.04
CA ASP A 458 11.39 -12.91 -13.56
C ASP A 458 12.60 -12.61 -12.68
N SER A 459 12.46 -12.91 -11.38
CA SER A 459 13.34 -12.38 -10.33
C SER A 459 14.59 -13.23 -10.08
N TYR A 460 14.61 -14.48 -10.58
CA TYR A 460 15.61 -15.50 -10.22
C TYR A 460 15.61 -15.88 -8.73
N ALA A 461 14.52 -15.59 -8.01
CA ALA A 461 14.48 -15.60 -6.56
C ALA A 461 13.20 -16.25 -5.99
N GLU A 462 12.99 -16.05 -4.69
CA GLU A 462 11.95 -16.73 -3.92
C GLU A 462 11.18 -15.81 -2.95
N ASN A 463 10.11 -16.35 -2.35
CA ASN A 463 9.29 -15.74 -1.31
C ASN A 463 8.49 -14.51 -1.75
N HIS A 464 7.97 -14.52 -2.98
CA HIS A 464 7.15 -13.44 -3.51
C HIS A 464 5.70 -13.53 -3.04
N ILE A 465 5.09 -12.37 -2.75
CA ILE A 465 3.67 -12.27 -2.39
C ILE A 465 3.00 -11.24 -3.29
N ILE A 466 1.95 -11.69 -3.98
CA ILE A 466 1.08 -10.85 -4.79
C ILE A 466 -0.33 -10.95 -4.21
N ALA A 467 -0.80 -9.87 -3.60
CA ALA A 467 -2.12 -9.77 -3.02
C ALA A 467 -2.81 -8.46 -3.39
N ALA A 468 -2.95 -8.22 -4.69
CA ALA A 468 -3.65 -7.04 -5.22
C ALA A 468 -5.17 -7.17 -5.04
N ASP A 469 -5.88 -6.05 -4.87
CA ASP A 469 -7.34 -6.09 -4.66
C ASP A 469 -8.08 -6.39 -5.97
N TYR A 470 -7.63 -5.78 -7.07
CA TYR A 470 -8.31 -5.87 -8.36
C TYR A 470 -7.35 -5.69 -9.54
N MET A 471 -7.41 -6.59 -10.50
CA MET A 471 -6.69 -6.53 -11.78
C MET A 471 -7.66 -6.69 -12.94
N GLU A 472 -7.62 -5.79 -13.93
CA GLU A 472 -8.48 -5.90 -15.11
C GLU A 472 -7.81 -5.57 -16.45
N GLY A 473 -8.27 -6.25 -17.51
CA GLY A 473 -8.04 -5.81 -18.88
C GLY A 473 -6.59 -5.93 -19.39
N MET A 474 -5.77 -6.74 -18.72
CA MET A 474 -4.35 -6.89 -19.09
C MET A 474 -4.18 -7.39 -20.53
N GLY A 475 -3.26 -6.79 -21.28
CA GLY A 475 -2.97 -7.13 -22.67
C GLY A 475 -2.31 -8.50 -22.85
N THR A 476 -1.81 -9.10 -21.76
CA THR A 476 -1.35 -10.49 -21.70
C THR A 476 -1.96 -11.21 -20.50
N TYR A 477 -1.27 -11.26 -19.35
CA TYR A 477 -1.64 -12.04 -18.17
C TYR A 477 -2.05 -11.11 -17.02
N GLY A 478 -2.91 -11.55 -16.11
CA GLY A 478 -3.07 -10.85 -14.82
C GLY A 478 -1.75 -10.89 -14.04
N VAL A 479 -1.27 -12.10 -13.78
CA VAL A 479 0.04 -12.37 -13.17
C VAL A 479 0.83 -13.34 -14.04
N HIS A 480 2.10 -13.04 -14.29
CA HIS A 480 3.04 -13.91 -14.98
C HIS A 480 4.28 -14.19 -14.12
N ILE A 481 4.51 -15.47 -13.82
CA ILE A 481 5.65 -15.97 -13.04
C ILE A 481 6.49 -16.87 -13.96
N THR A 482 7.74 -16.50 -14.21
CA THR A 482 8.65 -17.29 -15.06
C THR A 482 9.29 -18.47 -14.31
N ALA A 483 9.99 -19.35 -15.04
CA ALA A 483 10.64 -20.56 -14.51
C ALA A 483 11.75 -20.27 -13.49
N ASN A 484 12.23 -19.03 -13.44
CA ASN A 484 13.34 -18.63 -12.59
C ASN A 484 12.89 -18.33 -11.15
N ASN A 485 11.62 -18.51 -10.81
CA ASN A 485 11.07 -18.13 -9.52
C ASN A 485 10.70 -19.35 -8.67
N ARG A 486 10.78 -19.17 -7.35
CA ARG A 486 10.32 -20.17 -6.37
C ARG A 486 9.40 -19.54 -5.33
N ASP A 487 8.59 -20.36 -4.65
CA ASP A 487 7.82 -19.98 -3.46
C ASP A 487 7.03 -18.68 -3.64
N THR A 488 6.31 -18.58 -4.76
CA THR A 488 5.52 -17.38 -5.11
C THR A 488 4.06 -17.61 -4.76
N THR A 489 3.51 -16.76 -3.90
CA THR A 489 2.10 -16.78 -3.51
C THR A 489 1.33 -15.67 -4.21
N VAL A 490 0.27 -16.04 -4.93
CA VAL A 490 -0.74 -15.12 -5.47
C VAL A 490 -2.03 -15.36 -4.69
N ARG A 491 -2.59 -14.33 -4.04
CA ARG A 491 -3.74 -14.52 -3.16
C ARG A 491 -4.65 -13.31 -3.05
N GLY A 492 -5.94 -13.56 -2.82
CA GLY A 492 -6.91 -12.49 -2.53
C GLY A 492 -7.21 -11.60 -3.74
N GLY A 493 -8.46 -11.15 -3.84
CA GLY A 493 -8.87 -10.17 -4.86
C GLY A 493 -9.44 -10.78 -6.14
N PHE A 494 -9.47 -9.95 -7.18
CA PHE A 494 -10.10 -10.25 -8.48
C PHE A 494 -9.13 -10.07 -9.63
N ILE A 495 -9.13 -11.00 -10.59
CA ILE A 495 -8.41 -10.89 -11.85
C ILE A 495 -9.39 -11.15 -13.00
N THR A 496 -9.60 -10.17 -13.86
CA THR A 496 -10.64 -10.27 -14.90
C THR A 496 -10.23 -9.72 -16.25
N GLY A 497 -10.72 -10.34 -17.32
CA GLY A 497 -10.64 -9.78 -18.67
C GLY A 497 -9.23 -9.70 -19.25
N SER A 498 -8.24 -10.41 -18.67
CA SER A 498 -6.92 -10.56 -19.27
C SER A 498 -7.03 -11.17 -20.67
N TYR A 499 -6.18 -10.71 -21.59
CA TYR A 499 -6.21 -11.12 -22.99
C TYR A 499 -5.76 -12.58 -23.18
N TYR A 500 -4.81 -13.03 -22.36
CA TYR A 500 -4.42 -14.44 -22.14
C TYR A 500 -4.90 -14.91 -20.77
N ASP A 501 -4.10 -15.67 -20.04
CA ASP A 501 -4.49 -16.28 -18.78
C ASP A 501 -4.67 -15.25 -17.65
N GLY A 502 -5.53 -15.55 -16.68
CA GLY A 502 -5.59 -14.75 -15.45
C GLY A 502 -4.26 -14.81 -14.70
N ILE A 503 -3.75 -16.03 -14.49
CA ILE A 503 -2.42 -16.28 -13.93
C ILE A 503 -1.69 -17.29 -14.81
N LEU A 504 -0.44 -17.00 -15.16
CA LEU A 504 0.51 -17.94 -15.75
C LEU A 504 1.67 -18.18 -14.78
N SER A 505 1.85 -19.43 -14.35
CA SER A 505 3.09 -19.91 -13.75
C SER A 505 3.80 -20.81 -14.75
N ALA A 506 4.94 -20.38 -15.27
CA ALA A 506 5.65 -21.03 -16.36
C ALA A 506 6.95 -21.68 -15.86
N GLY A 507 6.87 -22.86 -15.25
CA GLY A 507 8.02 -23.61 -14.77
C GLY A 507 8.52 -23.20 -13.38
N ALA A 508 7.78 -22.34 -12.67
CA ALA A 508 8.14 -21.92 -11.32
C ALA A 508 7.86 -23.02 -10.30
N VAL A 509 8.68 -23.11 -9.25
CA VAL A 509 8.56 -24.13 -8.20
C VAL A 509 7.89 -23.55 -6.95
N GLY A 510 7.04 -24.28 -6.26
CA GLY A 510 6.36 -23.85 -5.04
C GLY A 510 5.34 -22.73 -5.29
N THR A 511 4.66 -22.72 -6.44
CA THR A 511 3.65 -21.69 -6.73
C THR A 511 2.40 -21.92 -5.86
N LYS A 512 1.94 -20.90 -5.14
CA LYS A 512 0.69 -20.97 -4.36
C LYS A 512 -0.33 -19.98 -4.90
N ILE A 513 -1.54 -20.44 -5.18
CA ILE A 513 -2.63 -19.62 -5.72
C ILE A 513 -3.86 -19.84 -4.84
N GLU A 514 -4.28 -18.83 -4.09
CA GLU A 514 -5.33 -19.01 -3.08
C GLU A 514 -6.34 -17.86 -3.00
N ASP A 515 -7.60 -18.17 -2.64
CA ASP A 515 -8.61 -17.17 -2.27
C ASP A 515 -8.88 -16.08 -3.34
N LEU A 516 -8.85 -16.46 -4.63
CA LEU A 516 -8.95 -15.55 -5.77
C LEU A 516 -10.23 -15.74 -6.59
N THR A 517 -10.74 -14.67 -7.17
CA THR A 517 -11.77 -14.74 -8.21
C THR A 517 -11.18 -14.37 -9.57
N LEU A 518 -11.20 -15.31 -10.52
CA LEU A 518 -10.66 -15.16 -11.87
C LEU A 518 -11.79 -15.28 -12.90
N LEU A 519 -12.14 -14.18 -13.56
CA LEU A 519 -13.32 -14.12 -14.42
C LEU A 519 -12.97 -13.72 -15.85
N ASN A 520 -13.56 -14.40 -16.84
CA ASN A 520 -13.53 -13.98 -18.24
C ASN A 520 -12.10 -13.71 -18.78
N ASN A 521 -11.08 -14.39 -18.25
CA ASN A 521 -9.72 -14.28 -18.78
C ASN A 521 -9.63 -15.09 -20.09
N GLY A 522 -8.65 -14.82 -20.93
CA GLY A 522 -8.48 -15.48 -22.24
C GLY A 522 -9.21 -14.77 -23.38
N ARG A 523 -9.37 -13.44 -23.29
CA ARG A 523 -10.20 -12.65 -24.24
C ARG A 523 -9.79 -12.76 -25.71
N ARG A 524 -8.53 -13.10 -26.03
CA ARG A 524 -8.08 -13.36 -27.41
C ARG A 524 -8.76 -14.58 -28.05
N GLY A 525 -9.45 -15.41 -27.26
CA GLY A 525 -9.89 -16.73 -27.65
C GLY A 525 -11.17 -16.90 -28.43
N SER A 526 -11.76 -15.84 -28.96
CA SER A 526 -12.98 -15.93 -29.78
C SER A 526 -12.81 -16.62 -31.16
N GLY A 527 -11.77 -17.47 -31.38
CA GLY A 527 -11.56 -18.07 -32.71
C GLY A 527 -10.60 -19.26 -32.87
N GLY A 528 -10.16 -19.96 -31.82
CA GLY A 528 -9.22 -21.09 -32.02
C GLY A 528 -9.27 -22.15 -30.92
N VAL A 529 -9.92 -23.29 -31.22
CA VAL A 529 -9.86 -24.52 -30.42
C VAL A 529 -8.43 -25.09 -30.51
N GLY A 530 -7.62 -24.86 -29.48
CA GLY A 530 -6.23 -25.33 -29.44
C GLY A 530 -5.33 -24.66 -28.39
N TYR A 531 -5.70 -23.49 -27.86
CA TYR A 531 -4.91 -22.78 -26.85
C TYR A 531 -5.41 -23.07 -25.41
N THR A 532 -4.47 -23.16 -24.47
CA THR A 532 -4.67 -23.49 -23.04
C THR A 532 -5.10 -22.30 -22.19
N TRP A 533 -5.79 -21.30 -22.78
CA TRP A 533 -6.18 -20.08 -22.08
C TRP A 533 -7.13 -20.37 -20.92
N ALA A 534 -6.71 -19.98 -19.71
CA ALA A 534 -7.38 -20.35 -18.49
C ALA A 534 -7.47 -19.19 -17.49
N GLY A 535 -8.32 -19.36 -16.47
CA GLY A 535 -8.19 -18.54 -15.27
C GLY A 535 -6.79 -18.69 -14.67
N VAL A 536 -6.33 -19.94 -14.52
CA VAL A 536 -4.97 -20.27 -14.06
C VAL A 536 -4.31 -21.27 -15.01
N ARG A 537 -3.08 -20.99 -15.45
CA ARG A 537 -2.24 -21.91 -16.22
C ARG A 537 -0.95 -22.21 -15.48
N ILE A 538 -0.70 -23.50 -15.23
CA ILE A 538 0.56 -24.03 -14.71
C ILE A 538 1.27 -24.72 -15.86
N ASP A 539 2.32 -24.10 -16.37
CA ASP A 539 3.09 -24.51 -17.55
C ASP A 539 4.47 -25.04 -17.14
N GLY A 540 4.53 -26.25 -16.59
CA GLY A 540 5.70 -26.78 -15.86
C GLY A 540 5.76 -26.34 -14.39
N GLY A 541 6.66 -26.95 -13.61
CA GLY A 541 6.79 -26.69 -12.17
C GLY A 541 5.69 -27.35 -11.33
N ASP A 542 5.64 -27.02 -10.03
CA ASP A 542 4.62 -27.48 -9.08
C ASP A 542 3.80 -26.31 -8.50
N ALA A 543 2.55 -26.60 -8.13
CA ALA A 543 1.65 -25.58 -7.63
C ALA A 543 0.59 -26.11 -6.67
N MET A 544 0.19 -25.28 -5.71
CA MET A 544 -0.98 -25.49 -4.87
C MET A 544 -2.04 -24.44 -5.19
N ILE A 545 -3.21 -24.87 -5.64
CA ILE A 545 -4.34 -24.02 -6.05
C ILE A 545 -5.52 -24.30 -5.13
N THR A 546 -5.90 -23.33 -4.30
CA THR A 546 -6.91 -23.52 -3.26
C THR A 546 -7.97 -22.43 -3.20
N ASN A 547 -9.24 -22.79 -3.04
CA ASN A 547 -10.34 -21.84 -2.81
C ASN A 547 -10.44 -20.71 -3.86
N ILE A 548 -10.18 -21.03 -5.13
CA ILE A 548 -10.32 -20.05 -6.22
C ILE A 548 -11.65 -20.20 -6.94
N LYS A 549 -12.12 -19.13 -7.57
CA LYS A 549 -13.27 -19.11 -8.47
C LYS A 549 -12.84 -18.70 -9.87
N ALA A 550 -12.50 -19.67 -10.72
CA ALA A 550 -12.05 -19.44 -12.09
C ALA A 550 -13.13 -19.83 -13.10
N LYS A 551 -13.93 -18.85 -13.56
CA LYS A 551 -15.09 -19.10 -14.43
C LYS A 551 -15.25 -18.08 -15.56
N ASP A 552 -15.88 -18.50 -16.65
CA ASP A 552 -16.50 -17.59 -17.61
C ASP A 552 -17.92 -17.18 -17.12
N THR A 553 -18.30 -15.93 -17.36
CA THR A 553 -19.62 -15.38 -16.99
C THR A 553 -20.54 -15.18 -18.19
N GLY A 554 -20.23 -15.79 -19.34
CA GLY A 554 -21.03 -15.71 -20.56
C GLY A 554 -20.40 -14.86 -21.66
N ALA A 555 -19.11 -14.55 -21.54
CA ALA A 555 -18.37 -13.75 -22.52
C ALA A 555 -17.59 -14.60 -23.53
N VAL A 556 -17.61 -15.93 -23.38
CA VAL A 556 -16.94 -16.92 -24.25
C VAL A 556 -15.44 -16.62 -24.40
N TYR A 557 -14.79 -16.19 -23.31
CA TYR A 557 -13.36 -15.89 -23.31
C TYR A 557 -12.57 -16.99 -22.62
N GLN A 558 -13.02 -17.43 -21.44
CA GLN A 558 -12.23 -18.35 -20.62
C GLN A 558 -12.44 -19.80 -21.02
N THR A 559 -11.47 -20.36 -21.76
CA THR A 559 -11.52 -21.75 -22.27
C THR A 559 -11.53 -22.77 -21.14
N TYR A 560 -10.66 -22.58 -20.14
CA TYR A 560 -10.53 -23.46 -18.99
C TYR A 560 -10.53 -22.70 -17.66
N GLY A 561 -10.99 -23.35 -16.58
CA GLY A 561 -10.79 -22.81 -15.23
C GLY A 561 -9.32 -22.88 -14.85
N VAL A 562 -8.75 -24.09 -14.96
CA VAL A 562 -7.32 -24.36 -14.74
C VAL A 562 -6.73 -25.19 -15.89
N SER A 563 -5.54 -24.85 -16.37
CA SER A 563 -4.76 -25.63 -17.33
C SER A 563 -3.44 -26.07 -16.70
N ILE A 564 -3.08 -27.35 -16.82
CA ILE A 564 -1.91 -27.93 -16.15
C ILE A 564 -1.07 -28.73 -17.14
N THR A 565 0.20 -28.35 -17.27
CA THR A 565 1.26 -29.16 -17.91
C THR A 565 2.39 -29.52 -16.95
N GLY A 566 2.43 -28.91 -15.76
CA GLY A 566 3.40 -29.20 -14.69
C GLY A 566 3.08 -30.44 -13.85
N ASP A 567 3.99 -30.75 -12.93
CA ASP A 567 4.03 -31.94 -12.08
C ASP A 567 3.67 -31.57 -10.63
N SER A 568 3.12 -32.52 -9.86
CA SER A 568 2.78 -32.32 -8.44
C SER A 568 1.83 -31.15 -8.14
N VAL A 569 0.91 -30.83 -9.06
CA VAL A 569 -0.10 -29.79 -8.84
C VAL A 569 -1.23 -30.30 -7.94
N ILE A 570 -1.63 -29.49 -6.96
CA ILE A 570 -2.74 -29.76 -6.03
C ILE A 570 -3.87 -28.75 -6.29
N LEU A 571 -5.10 -29.25 -6.47
CA LEU A 571 -6.31 -28.41 -6.57
C LEU A 571 -7.28 -28.76 -5.44
N SER A 572 -7.77 -27.76 -4.70
CA SER A 572 -8.73 -27.98 -3.60
C SER A 572 -9.72 -26.83 -3.42
N GLY A 573 -11.01 -27.12 -3.25
CA GLY A 573 -12.03 -26.11 -2.94
C GLY A 573 -12.33 -25.08 -4.04
N CYS A 574 -12.00 -25.37 -5.30
CA CYS A 574 -12.11 -24.38 -6.40
C CYS A 574 -13.47 -24.43 -7.12
N ASP A 575 -14.07 -23.29 -7.50
CA ASP A 575 -15.23 -23.21 -8.40
C ASP A 575 -14.79 -22.85 -9.83
N LEU A 576 -14.81 -23.86 -10.70
CA LEU A 576 -14.32 -23.90 -12.08
C LEU A 576 -15.44 -24.12 -13.11
N ARG A 577 -16.70 -23.87 -12.74
CA ARG A 577 -17.86 -24.05 -13.63
C ARG A 577 -17.90 -23.00 -14.75
N ASN A 578 -18.70 -23.28 -15.77
CA ASN A 578 -19.08 -22.36 -16.86
C ASN A 578 -17.95 -21.92 -17.79
N ASN A 579 -16.75 -22.49 -17.70
CA ASN A 579 -15.70 -22.26 -18.70
C ASN A 579 -16.10 -22.85 -20.07
N VAL A 580 -15.62 -22.24 -21.16
CA VAL A 580 -16.09 -22.50 -22.54
C VAL A 580 -15.89 -23.96 -22.96
N THR A 581 -14.73 -24.55 -22.65
CA THR A 581 -14.40 -25.92 -23.06
C THR A 581 -14.50 -26.90 -21.91
N ALA A 582 -13.77 -26.67 -20.81
CA ALA A 582 -13.80 -27.56 -19.66
C ALA A 582 -13.37 -26.86 -18.35
N PRO A 583 -13.75 -27.38 -17.17
CA PRO A 583 -13.28 -26.85 -15.89
C PRO A 583 -11.76 -26.93 -15.71
N VAL A 584 -11.16 -28.05 -16.11
CA VAL A 584 -9.71 -28.31 -15.99
C VAL A 584 -9.24 -29.05 -17.25
N ILE A 585 -8.02 -28.75 -17.73
CA ILE A 585 -7.29 -29.54 -18.72
C ILE A 585 -5.90 -29.96 -18.22
N TRP A 586 -5.48 -31.16 -18.61
CA TRP A 586 -4.24 -31.83 -18.22
C TRP A 586 -3.44 -32.17 -19.49
N ALA A 587 -2.18 -31.78 -19.57
CA ALA A 587 -1.28 -32.34 -20.58
C ALA A 587 -0.78 -33.73 -20.14
N THR A 588 -0.34 -34.53 -21.11
CA THR A 588 0.12 -35.91 -20.92
C THR A 588 1.46 -35.97 -20.17
N GLY A 589 1.56 -36.73 -19.07
CA GLY A 589 2.85 -37.02 -18.40
C GLY A 589 2.91 -36.92 -16.87
N PRO A 590 2.42 -35.86 -16.22
CA PRO A 590 2.68 -35.59 -14.80
C PRO A 590 1.81 -36.38 -13.80
N THR A 591 2.34 -36.65 -12.60
CA THR A 591 1.55 -37.08 -11.43
C THR A 591 0.98 -35.85 -10.72
N ASN A 592 -0.28 -35.46 -11.01
CA ASN A 592 -0.96 -34.42 -10.22
C ASN A 592 -2.14 -34.98 -9.42
N SER A 593 -2.55 -34.24 -8.39
CA SER A 593 -3.63 -34.65 -7.49
C SER A 593 -4.75 -33.60 -7.44
N VAL A 594 -5.99 -34.03 -7.61
CA VAL A 594 -7.17 -33.19 -7.33
C VAL A 594 -7.77 -33.65 -6.01
N ALA A 595 -7.81 -32.75 -5.03
CA ALA A 595 -8.44 -32.98 -3.74
C ALA A 595 -9.92 -32.58 -3.78
N ALA A 596 -10.69 -33.18 -2.86
CA ALA A 596 -12.14 -33.04 -2.74
C ALA A 596 -12.60 -31.58 -2.58
N GLY A 597 -13.74 -31.22 -3.18
CA GLY A 597 -14.42 -29.93 -2.97
C GLY A 597 -14.44 -28.97 -4.16
N CYS A 598 -13.76 -29.28 -5.26
CA CYS A 598 -13.85 -28.49 -6.50
C CYS A 598 -15.22 -28.65 -7.19
N ARG A 599 -15.74 -27.57 -7.81
CA ARG A 599 -16.97 -27.51 -8.59
C ARG A 599 -16.66 -27.18 -10.04
N PRO A 600 -17.26 -27.83 -11.05
CA PRO A 600 -18.06 -29.03 -10.89
C PRO A 600 -17.18 -30.17 -10.35
N SER A 601 -17.78 -31.15 -9.71
CA SER A 601 -17.11 -32.40 -9.30
C SER A 601 -16.61 -33.23 -10.51
N THR A 602 -16.69 -32.67 -11.72
CA THR A 602 -16.33 -33.27 -13.00
C THR A 602 -14.96 -32.81 -13.48
N VAL A 603 -14.00 -33.73 -13.46
CA VAL A 603 -12.66 -33.56 -14.04
C VAL A 603 -12.68 -34.14 -15.46
N ASN A 604 -12.34 -33.32 -16.47
CA ASN A 604 -12.16 -33.79 -17.84
C ASN A 604 -10.68 -34.14 -18.03
N THR A 605 -10.32 -35.41 -17.88
CA THR A 605 -8.91 -35.86 -17.98
C THR A 605 -8.55 -36.13 -19.44
N GLY A 606 -7.77 -35.25 -20.06
CA GLY A 606 -7.09 -35.56 -21.31
C GLY A 606 -5.93 -36.53 -21.08
N GLY A 607 -6.08 -37.80 -21.46
CA GLY A 607 -5.02 -38.72 -21.90
C GLY A 607 -3.75 -39.01 -21.05
N GLY A 608 -3.51 -38.42 -19.89
CA GLY A 608 -2.26 -38.57 -19.12
C GLY A 608 -2.29 -39.66 -18.03
N ALA A 609 -1.28 -40.56 -18.01
CA ALA A 609 -1.11 -41.59 -16.98
C ALA A 609 -0.65 -41.00 -15.63
N GLY A 610 -1.08 -41.58 -14.49
CA GLY A 610 -0.52 -41.28 -13.16
C GLY A 610 -1.28 -40.31 -12.24
N ASN A 611 -2.46 -39.82 -12.63
CA ASN A 611 -3.23 -38.86 -11.82
C ASN A 611 -4.06 -39.53 -10.72
N THR A 612 -4.10 -38.94 -9.52
CA THR A 612 -4.94 -39.38 -8.39
C THR A 612 -6.03 -38.35 -8.10
N VAL A 613 -7.30 -38.77 -8.15
CA VAL A 613 -8.45 -37.93 -7.79
C VAL A 613 -9.09 -38.48 -6.52
N THR A 614 -9.23 -37.65 -5.49
CA THR A 614 -9.75 -38.05 -4.16
C THR A 614 -10.98 -37.21 -3.79
N GLY A 615 -12.15 -37.84 -3.55
CA GLY A 615 -13.38 -37.15 -3.09
C GLY A 615 -14.69 -37.71 -3.67
N ASN A 616 -15.80 -36.98 -3.49
CA ASN A 616 -17.10 -37.24 -4.16
C ASN A 616 -16.94 -36.91 -5.65
N LEU A 617 -16.75 -37.93 -6.49
CA LEU A 617 -16.37 -37.77 -7.90
C LEU A 617 -17.56 -37.97 -8.83
N THR A 618 -17.84 -36.99 -9.69
CA THR A 618 -18.77 -37.14 -10.82
C THR A 618 -17.96 -37.15 -12.10
N VAL A 619 -17.84 -38.29 -12.79
CA VAL A 619 -17.09 -38.35 -14.06
C VAL A 619 -18.05 -38.13 -15.24
N THR A 620 -17.70 -37.24 -16.16
CA THR A 620 -18.40 -37.04 -17.44
C THR A 620 -17.39 -37.15 -18.58
N GLY A 621 -17.49 -38.20 -19.41
CA GLY A 621 -16.58 -38.44 -20.55
C GLY A 621 -15.70 -39.72 -20.43
N ASN A 622 -14.85 -39.94 -21.44
CA ASN A 622 -13.91 -41.08 -21.51
C ASN A 622 -12.64 -40.78 -20.68
N ILE A 623 -12.32 -41.58 -19.66
CA ILE A 623 -11.03 -41.52 -18.95
C ILE A 623 -10.04 -42.49 -19.60
N THR A 624 -9.37 -42.05 -20.67
CA THR A 624 -8.52 -42.95 -21.49
C THR A 624 -7.12 -43.18 -20.91
N ALA A 625 -6.86 -42.97 -19.61
CA ALA A 625 -5.49 -42.84 -19.11
C ALA A 625 -5.15 -43.71 -17.87
N GLY A 626 -3.90 -44.20 -17.85
CA GLY A 626 -3.24 -45.17 -16.94
C GLY A 626 -3.20 -44.89 -15.43
N GLY A 627 -4.10 -44.07 -14.87
CA GLY A 627 -4.07 -43.59 -13.46
C GLY A 627 -5.02 -44.33 -12.51
N SER A 628 -4.82 -44.20 -11.18
CA SER A 628 -5.72 -44.79 -10.18
C SER A 628 -6.77 -43.79 -9.67
N ILE A 629 -8.03 -44.20 -9.64
CA ILE A 629 -9.14 -43.41 -9.08
C ILE A 629 -9.46 -43.94 -7.67
N THR A 630 -9.45 -43.06 -6.66
CA THR A 630 -9.84 -43.41 -5.28
C THR A 630 -11.02 -42.55 -4.83
N ALA A 631 -12.24 -43.09 -4.92
CA ALA A 631 -13.44 -42.41 -4.42
C ALA A 631 -13.69 -42.80 -2.95
N ALA A 632 -13.75 -41.82 -2.06
CA ALA A 632 -13.91 -42.04 -0.62
C ALA A 632 -15.35 -42.41 -0.20
N THR A 633 -16.33 -42.15 -1.07
CA THR A 633 -17.76 -42.44 -0.90
C THR A 633 -18.30 -42.94 -2.25
N ASP A 634 -19.15 -42.17 -2.94
CA ASP A 634 -19.82 -42.58 -4.17
C ASP A 634 -19.05 -42.15 -5.43
N LEU A 635 -19.06 -43.01 -6.44
CA LEU A 635 -18.62 -42.69 -7.81
C LEU A 635 -19.84 -42.53 -8.71
N ILE A 636 -20.08 -41.34 -9.25
CA ILE A 636 -21.19 -41.08 -10.18
C ILE A 636 -20.63 -40.93 -11.60
N SER A 637 -20.99 -41.81 -12.54
CA SER A 637 -20.60 -41.71 -13.95
C SER A 637 -21.79 -41.37 -14.84
N ASN A 638 -21.70 -40.26 -15.59
CA ASN A 638 -22.73 -39.87 -16.55
C ASN A 638 -22.23 -40.07 -17.98
N GLY A 639 -22.43 -41.28 -18.52
CA GLY A 639 -22.04 -41.69 -19.87
C GLY A 639 -21.23 -42.99 -19.89
N THR A 640 -20.64 -43.32 -21.04
CA THR A 640 -19.68 -44.43 -21.12
C THR A 640 -18.34 -43.98 -20.55
N THR A 641 -17.84 -44.62 -19.50
CA THR A 641 -16.53 -44.34 -18.92
C THR A 641 -15.60 -45.50 -19.20
N HIS A 642 -14.59 -45.27 -20.04
CA HIS A 642 -13.42 -46.16 -20.11
C HIS A 642 -12.49 -45.81 -18.96
N LEU A 643 -11.95 -46.79 -18.24
CA LEU A 643 -10.99 -46.61 -17.15
C LEU A 643 -9.76 -47.48 -17.44
N ASN A 644 -8.59 -46.87 -17.52
CA ASN A 644 -7.32 -47.56 -17.73
C ASN A 644 -6.50 -47.45 -16.44
N GLY A 645 -6.75 -48.31 -15.44
CA GLY A 645 -6.09 -48.21 -14.14
C GLY A 645 -6.80 -48.95 -13.01
N ALA A 646 -6.22 -48.91 -11.81
CA ALA A 646 -6.84 -49.44 -10.59
C ALA A 646 -7.87 -48.45 -10.02
N VAL A 647 -9.06 -48.92 -9.66
CA VAL A 647 -10.16 -48.11 -9.14
C VAL A 647 -10.51 -48.62 -7.74
N ALA A 648 -10.35 -47.76 -6.74
CA ALA A 648 -10.75 -48.05 -5.36
C ALA A 648 -11.96 -47.18 -4.98
N VAL A 649 -13.07 -47.80 -4.57
CA VAL A 649 -14.29 -47.09 -4.16
C VAL A 649 -14.75 -47.59 -2.80
N ASN A 650 -15.03 -46.67 -1.88
CA ASN A 650 -15.55 -46.93 -0.53
C ASN A 650 -16.99 -46.37 -0.38
N GLY A 651 -17.88 -46.76 -1.30
CA GLY A 651 -19.29 -46.32 -1.40
C GLY A 651 -19.95 -46.73 -2.72
N ASP A 652 -21.16 -46.26 -3.04
CA ASP A 652 -21.92 -46.79 -4.19
C ASP A 652 -21.37 -46.31 -5.55
N ILE A 653 -21.46 -47.14 -6.59
CA ILE A 653 -21.13 -46.78 -7.97
C ILE A 653 -22.43 -46.54 -8.74
N ASN A 654 -22.78 -45.27 -8.89
CA ASN A 654 -24.00 -44.81 -9.55
C ASN A 654 -23.73 -44.47 -11.01
N ILE A 655 -24.36 -45.19 -11.94
CA ILE A 655 -24.21 -44.99 -13.39
C ILE A 655 -25.56 -44.57 -13.99
N PRO A 656 -25.96 -43.29 -13.93
CA PRO A 656 -27.22 -42.82 -14.50
C PRO A 656 -27.40 -43.11 -16.00
N THR A 657 -26.34 -43.02 -16.82
CA THR A 657 -26.36 -43.33 -18.27
C THR A 657 -25.05 -44.01 -18.70
N GLY A 658 -25.07 -44.90 -19.69
CA GLY A 658 -23.87 -45.64 -20.17
C GLY A 658 -23.44 -46.83 -19.29
N GLY A 659 -22.14 -47.13 -19.29
CA GLY A 659 -21.51 -48.23 -18.54
C GLY A 659 -20.02 -47.96 -18.25
N ILE A 660 -19.45 -48.68 -17.29
CA ILE A 660 -18.01 -48.60 -16.96
C ILE A 660 -17.26 -49.71 -17.70
N TYR A 661 -16.23 -49.34 -18.46
CA TYR A 661 -15.35 -50.23 -19.19
C TYR A 661 -13.93 -50.18 -18.63
N LEU A 662 -13.48 -51.24 -17.96
CA LEU A 662 -12.08 -51.36 -17.53
C LEU A 662 -11.24 -51.81 -18.74
N THR A 663 -10.28 -51.00 -19.17
CA THR A 663 -9.40 -51.30 -20.32
C THR A 663 -7.94 -51.12 -19.91
N GLY A 664 -7.19 -52.21 -19.73
CA GLY A 664 -5.76 -52.16 -19.41
C GLY A 664 -4.94 -53.05 -20.34
N THR A 665 -3.79 -52.57 -20.80
CA THR A 665 -2.85 -53.28 -21.70
C THR A 665 -1.67 -53.93 -20.97
N ALA A 666 -1.46 -53.60 -19.69
CA ALA A 666 -0.37 -54.14 -18.85
C ALA A 666 -0.90 -55.01 -17.70
N ALA A 667 -0.18 -56.09 -17.39
CA ALA A 667 -0.47 -56.96 -16.25
C ALA A 667 -0.50 -56.14 -14.94
N GLY A 668 -1.67 -56.08 -14.27
CA GLY A 668 -1.84 -55.40 -12.99
C GLY A 668 -2.53 -54.03 -13.02
N GLN A 669 -2.87 -53.47 -14.18
CA GLN A 669 -3.43 -52.10 -14.29
C GLN A 669 -4.96 -52.02 -14.45
N GLY A 670 -5.72 -53.04 -14.05
CA GLY A 670 -7.18 -53.04 -14.20
C GLY A 670 -7.91 -53.75 -13.05
N ALA A 671 -7.72 -53.28 -11.82
CA ALA A 671 -8.38 -53.85 -10.64
C ALA A 671 -9.45 -52.90 -10.10
N LEU A 672 -10.68 -53.39 -9.92
CA LEU A 672 -11.74 -52.69 -9.19
C LEU A 672 -11.76 -53.24 -7.75
N VAL A 673 -11.33 -52.43 -6.79
CA VAL A 673 -11.43 -52.71 -5.36
C VAL A 673 -12.62 -51.93 -4.83
N ALA A 674 -13.76 -52.59 -4.72
CA ALA A 674 -15.02 -52.01 -4.29
C ALA A 674 -15.45 -52.71 -3.00
N THR A 675 -15.51 -52.00 -1.87
CA THR A 675 -15.93 -52.60 -0.59
C THR A 675 -17.32 -52.09 -0.25
N ASN A 676 -18.32 -52.98 -0.16
CA ASN A 676 -19.74 -52.65 0.11
C ASN A 676 -20.39 -51.70 -0.92
N CYS A 677 -20.20 -51.93 -2.23
CA CYS A 677 -20.70 -51.05 -3.29
C CYS A 677 -21.86 -51.69 -4.07
N THR A 678 -22.91 -50.91 -4.37
CA THR A 678 -23.95 -51.25 -5.35
C THR A 678 -23.59 -50.67 -6.72
N ILE A 679 -23.68 -51.47 -7.79
CA ILE A 679 -23.51 -51.00 -9.18
C ILE A 679 -24.87 -50.97 -9.88
N ASN A 680 -25.37 -49.77 -10.16
CA ASN A 680 -26.75 -49.60 -10.64
C ASN A 680 -26.97 -49.85 -12.16
N LYS A 681 -25.93 -50.16 -12.95
CA LYS A 681 -26.00 -50.57 -14.38
C LYS A 681 -24.87 -51.56 -14.75
N SER A 682 -24.50 -51.65 -16.04
CA SER A 682 -23.60 -52.66 -16.61
C SER A 682 -22.13 -52.34 -16.35
N LEU A 683 -21.37 -53.36 -15.95
CA LEU A 683 -19.91 -53.35 -15.81
C LEU A 683 -19.29 -54.22 -16.92
N GLY A 684 -18.44 -53.63 -17.75
CA GLY A 684 -17.70 -54.33 -18.82
C GLY A 684 -16.19 -54.35 -18.54
N VAL A 685 -15.53 -55.50 -18.75
CA VAL A 685 -14.07 -55.61 -18.72
C VAL A 685 -13.56 -55.90 -20.15
N GLY A 686 -12.84 -54.95 -20.74
CA GLY A 686 -12.45 -54.95 -22.15
C GLY A 686 -11.27 -55.90 -22.50
N THR A 687 -11.16 -56.23 -23.79
CA THR A 687 -10.32 -57.29 -24.41
C THR A 687 -8.84 -56.91 -24.63
N GLY A 688 -8.15 -56.39 -23.60
CA GLY A 688 -6.79 -55.84 -23.76
C GLY A 688 -5.60 -56.70 -23.35
N ALA A 689 -5.77 -57.75 -22.52
CA ALA A 689 -4.63 -58.40 -21.88
C ALA A 689 -4.69 -59.93 -21.92
N THR A 690 -3.59 -60.54 -22.38
CA THR A 690 -3.26 -61.96 -22.28
C THR A 690 -2.75 -62.37 -20.89
N GLY A 691 -2.97 -61.53 -19.86
CA GLY A 691 -2.58 -61.77 -18.47
C GLY A 691 -3.79 -61.85 -17.54
N THR A 692 -3.62 -62.50 -16.40
CA THR A 692 -4.60 -62.65 -15.31
C THR A 692 -5.01 -61.28 -14.75
N VAL A 693 -5.94 -60.59 -15.40
CA VAL A 693 -6.35 -59.23 -15.03
C VAL A 693 -7.87 -59.21 -14.81
N GLY A 694 -8.26 -59.00 -13.55
CA GLY A 694 -9.65 -58.92 -13.10
C GLY A 694 -9.88 -59.45 -11.68
N GLN A 695 -9.13 -58.99 -10.66
CA GLN A 695 -9.54 -59.21 -9.27
C GLN A 695 -10.58 -58.17 -8.88
N ILE A 696 -11.82 -58.61 -8.69
CA ILE A 696 -12.86 -57.85 -8.02
C ILE A 696 -12.83 -58.28 -6.55
N ALA A 697 -12.05 -57.58 -5.73
CA ALA A 697 -12.04 -57.81 -4.29
C ALA A 697 -13.20 -57.01 -3.67
N THR A 698 -14.36 -57.66 -3.51
CA THR A 698 -15.55 -57.08 -2.88
C THR A 698 -16.01 -57.96 -1.73
N THR A 699 -16.62 -57.34 -0.71
CA THR A 699 -17.39 -58.01 0.35
C THR A 699 -18.78 -58.45 -0.13
N THR A 700 -19.39 -57.71 -1.08
CA THR A 700 -20.61 -58.10 -1.82
C THR A 700 -20.69 -57.25 -3.09
N LEU A 701 -20.87 -57.87 -4.27
CA LEU A 701 -21.11 -57.19 -5.55
C LEU A 701 -22.56 -57.40 -5.97
N VAL A 702 -23.38 -56.34 -6.00
CA VAL A 702 -24.75 -56.40 -6.55
C VAL A 702 -24.81 -55.54 -7.81
N ALA A 703 -25.01 -56.17 -8.98
CA ALA A 703 -25.23 -55.49 -10.24
C ALA A 703 -26.70 -55.65 -10.67
N SER A 704 -27.39 -54.55 -10.96
CA SER A 704 -28.79 -54.57 -11.42
C SER A 704 -28.98 -55.14 -12.85
N SER A 705 -27.90 -55.48 -13.55
CA SER A 705 -27.87 -55.90 -14.96
C SER A 705 -26.73 -56.90 -15.27
N THR A 706 -26.40 -57.11 -16.55
CA THR A 706 -25.38 -58.08 -17.01
C THR A 706 -23.94 -57.68 -16.60
N ILE A 707 -23.17 -58.64 -16.08
CA ILE A 707 -21.73 -58.54 -15.84
C ILE A 707 -21.00 -59.33 -16.93
N THR A 708 -20.12 -58.66 -17.71
CA THR A 708 -19.34 -59.31 -18.77
C THR A 708 -17.84 -59.06 -18.59
N ALA A 709 -17.08 -60.13 -18.41
CA ALA A 709 -15.62 -60.15 -18.42
C ALA A 709 -15.11 -61.02 -19.57
N ASN A 710 -14.10 -60.58 -20.30
CA ASN A 710 -13.42 -61.43 -21.29
C ASN A 710 -12.25 -62.23 -20.67
N SER A 711 -11.93 -61.98 -19.40
CA SER A 711 -10.86 -62.60 -18.59
C SER A 711 -11.44 -63.36 -17.36
N SER A 712 -10.56 -63.85 -16.48
CA SER A 712 -10.92 -64.50 -15.20
C SER A 712 -11.57 -63.52 -14.22
N ILE A 713 -12.73 -63.88 -13.64
CA ILE A 713 -13.29 -63.26 -12.44
C ILE A 713 -12.80 -64.07 -11.23
N VAL A 714 -12.14 -63.43 -10.27
CA VAL A 714 -11.74 -64.06 -8.99
C VAL A 714 -12.40 -63.30 -7.84
N SER A 715 -13.34 -63.94 -7.13
CA SER A 715 -13.87 -63.41 -5.86
C SER A 715 -13.07 -63.99 -4.70
N SER A 716 -12.36 -63.17 -3.94
CA SER A 716 -11.63 -63.63 -2.76
C SER A 716 -12.35 -63.34 -1.43
N LEU A 717 -13.38 -62.47 -1.40
CA LEU A 717 -13.90 -61.90 -0.14
C LEU A 717 -15.45 -61.75 -0.01
N GLY A 718 -16.29 -62.12 -0.99
CA GLY A 718 -17.74 -61.84 -0.92
C GLY A 718 -18.66 -62.50 -1.97
N ASN A 719 -19.98 -62.41 -1.78
CA ASN A 719 -21.01 -62.93 -2.70
C ASN A 719 -21.11 -62.08 -3.99
N ILE A 720 -21.35 -62.71 -5.15
CA ILE A 720 -21.64 -62.02 -6.42
C ILE A 720 -23.13 -62.17 -6.75
N GLN A 721 -23.86 -61.07 -6.91
CA GLN A 721 -25.28 -61.06 -7.25
C GLN A 721 -25.56 -60.20 -8.50
N ALA A 722 -26.14 -60.82 -9.53
CA ALA A 722 -26.70 -60.15 -10.70
C ALA A 722 -28.21 -60.47 -10.78
N PRO A 723 -29.05 -60.02 -9.82
CA PRO A 723 -30.42 -60.51 -9.63
C PRO A 723 -31.34 -60.35 -10.85
N ASN A 724 -31.03 -59.40 -11.75
CA ASN A 724 -31.82 -59.14 -12.97
C ASN A 724 -31.00 -59.26 -14.27
N GLY A 725 -29.78 -59.85 -14.24
CA GLY A 725 -28.88 -59.89 -15.39
C GLY A 725 -28.07 -61.20 -15.53
N SER A 726 -27.33 -61.33 -16.63
CA SER A 726 -26.44 -62.47 -16.91
C SER A 726 -25.02 -62.25 -16.37
N LEU A 727 -24.26 -63.32 -16.12
CA LEU A 727 -22.83 -63.30 -15.80
C LEU A 727 -22.06 -64.00 -16.92
N SER A 728 -21.09 -63.34 -17.56
CA SER A 728 -20.26 -63.94 -18.61
C SER A 728 -18.78 -63.70 -18.33
N ALA A 729 -17.96 -64.74 -18.28
CA ALA A 729 -16.52 -64.66 -18.02
C ALA A 729 -15.75 -65.75 -18.80
N SER A 730 -14.45 -65.58 -19.10
CA SER A 730 -13.66 -66.69 -19.69
C SER A 730 -13.27 -67.73 -18.64
N SER A 731 -13.11 -67.32 -17.38
CA SER A 731 -13.09 -68.21 -16.21
C SER A 731 -13.62 -67.52 -14.96
N LEU A 732 -14.13 -68.27 -14.00
CA LEU A 732 -14.77 -67.79 -12.78
C LEU A 732 -14.26 -68.61 -11.59
N SER A 733 -13.44 -68.00 -10.72
CA SER A 733 -12.88 -68.63 -9.51
C SER A 733 -13.51 -68.01 -8.27
N VAL A 734 -14.14 -68.84 -7.43
CA VAL A 734 -15.11 -68.33 -6.44
C VAL A 734 -14.92 -69.00 -5.09
N THR A 735 -14.88 -68.19 -4.04
CA THR A 735 -14.78 -68.63 -2.64
C THR A 735 -16.08 -68.45 -1.83
N ASN A 736 -17.13 -67.84 -2.42
CA ASN A 736 -18.44 -67.52 -1.78
C ASN A 736 -19.61 -67.62 -2.78
N ASN A 737 -20.87 -67.46 -2.33
CA ASN A 737 -22.07 -67.74 -3.13
C ASN A 737 -22.26 -66.81 -4.35
N ILE A 738 -22.76 -67.35 -5.45
CA ILE A 738 -23.13 -66.59 -6.66
C ILE A 738 -24.64 -66.67 -6.89
N SER A 739 -25.28 -65.55 -7.22
CA SER A 739 -26.65 -65.56 -7.73
C SER A 739 -26.83 -64.71 -8.99
N ALA A 740 -27.42 -65.25 -10.05
CA ALA A 740 -27.76 -64.49 -11.26
C ALA A 740 -29.22 -64.73 -11.68
N GLY A 741 -29.92 -63.66 -12.07
CA GLY A 741 -31.27 -63.71 -12.63
C GLY A 741 -31.32 -64.24 -14.06
N GLY A 742 -30.27 -63.96 -14.84
CA GLY A 742 -30.07 -64.40 -16.22
C GLY A 742 -29.16 -65.63 -16.36
N SER A 743 -28.45 -65.74 -17.48
CA SER A 743 -27.54 -66.85 -17.77
C SER A 743 -26.15 -66.65 -17.17
N VAL A 744 -25.48 -67.74 -16.76
CA VAL A 744 -24.06 -67.73 -16.36
C VAL A 744 -23.23 -68.46 -17.41
N THR A 745 -22.24 -67.83 -18.03
CA THR A 745 -21.37 -68.44 -19.07
C THR A 745 -19.89 -68.29 -18.70
N ALA A 746 -19.22 -69.36 -18.24
CA ALA A 746 -17.79 -69.33 -17.89
C ALA A 746 -17.14 -70.72 -17.69
N SER A 747 -15.80 -70.77 -17.66
CA SER A 747 -15.04 -71.89 -17.07
C SER A 747 -15.00 -71.73 -15.55
N VAL A 748 -15.67 -72.57 -14.75
CA VAL A 748 -15.87 -72.29 -13.32
C VAL A 748 -14.97 -73.17 -12.43
N ASN A 749 -14.29 -72.56 -11.46
CA ASN A 749 -13.56 -73.24 -10.38
C ASN A 749 -14.15 -72.80 -9.03
N VAL A 750 -14.83 -73.71 -8.33
CA VAL A 750 -15.57 -73.40 -7.09
C VAL A 750 -14.86 -74.07 -5.92
N GLN A 751 -14.48 -73.30 -4.89
CA GLN A 751 -13.92 -73.86 -3.66
C GLN A 751 -14.96 -74.68 -2.87
N ALA A 752 -14.48 -75.58 -2.01
CA ALA A 752 -15.33 -76.41 -1.17
C ALA A 752 -16.26 -75.58 -0.27
N GLY A 753 -17.58 -75.86 -0.31
CA GLY A 753 -18.58 -75.25 0.59
C GLY A 753 -19.32 -74.03 0.03
N VAL A 754 -19.29 -73.80 -1.28
CA VAL A 754 -19.90 -72.64 -1.96
C VAL A 754 -21.11 -73.04 -2.80
N ASP A 755 -22.24 -72.32 -2.67
CA ASP A 755 -23.45 -72.53 -3.47
C ASP A 755 -23.47 -71.64 -4.73
N LEU A 756 -23.89 -72.23 -5.87
CA LEU A 756 -24.08 -71.53 -7.14
C LEU A 756 -25.57 -71.46 -7.51
N ILE A 757 -26.22 -70.33 -7.21
CA ILE A 757 -27.66 -70.14 -7.36
C ILE A 757 -27.96 -69.41 -8.67
N SER A 758 -28.10 -70.13 -9.79
CA SER A 758 -28.56 -69.54 -11.05
C SER A 758 -30.09 -69.64 -11.18
N LEU A 759 -30.76 -68.54 -11.53
CA LEU A 759 -32.19 -68.53 -11.90
C LEU A 759 -32.40 -68.77 -13.42
N GLY A 760 -31.35 -68.64 -14.24
CA GLY A 760 -31.35 -68.93 -15.68
C GLY A 760 -30.41 -70.06 -16.10
N THR A 761 -30.00 -70.10 -17.38
CA THR A 761 -29.14 -71.13 -18.00
C THR A 761 -27.67 -71.04 -17.56
N LEU A 762 -27.03 -72.17 -17.20
CA LEU A 762 -25.60 -72.24 -16.86
C LEU A 762 -24.82 -72.89 -18.01
N HIS A 763 -23.98 -72.13 -18.70
CA HIS A 763 -23.11 -72.62 -19.78
C HIS A 763 -21.67 -72.73 -19.26
N ILE A 764 -21.19 -73.95 -19.10
CA ILE A 764 -19.82 -74.24 -18.68
C ILE A 764 -18.98 -74.46 -19.92
N THR A 765 -17.90 -73.69 -20.07
CA THR A 765 -16.91 -73.86 -21.14
C THR A 765 -15.59 -74.29 -20.52
N GLY A 766 -14.90 -75.33 -21.03
CA GLY A 766 -13.58 -75.76 -20.51
C GLY A 766 -13.58 -76.77 -19.34
N GLN A 767 -12.40 -77.09 -18.78
CA GLN A 767 -12.25 -77.97 -17.60
C GLN A 767 -12.71 -77.26 -16.33
N SER A 768 -13.60 -77.88 -15.56
CA SER A 768 -14.14 -77.32 -14.31
C SER A 768 -14.12 -78.41 -13.22
N ALA A 769 -13.66 -78.07 -12.02
CA ALA A 769 -13.63 -78.96 -10.87
C ALA A 769 -14.51 -78.39 -9.75
N PHE A 770 -15.46 -79.18 -9.25
CA PHE A 770 -16.34 -78.81 -8.14
C PHE A 770 -16.00 -79.69 -6.95
N ALA A 771 -15.60 -79.09 -5.83
CA ALA A 771 -14.99 -79.83 -4.74
C ALA A 771 -15.97 -80.64 -3.87
N ASN A 772 -17.29 -80.33 -3.82
CA ASN A 772 -18.24 -81.08 -2.98
C ASN A 772 -19.71 -81.05 -3.52
N HIS A 773 -20.42 -79.91 -3.50
CA HIS A 773 -21.86 -79.82 -3.81
C HIS A 773 -22.18 -78.68 -4.79
N LEU A 774 -23.03 -78.92 -5.79
CA LEU A 774 -23.60 -77.91 -6.68
C LEU A 774 -25.14 -77.87 -6.53
N ASN A 775 -25.67 -76.80 -5.93
CA ASN A 775 -27.10 -76.65 -5.66
C ASN A 775 -27.74 -75.59 -6.57
N ILE A 776 -28.56 -76.01 -7.54
CA ILE A 776 -29.18 -75.14 -8.55
C ILE A 776 -30.69 -75.04 -8.28
N THR A 777 -31.13 -73.91 -7.71
CA THR A 777 -32.51 -73.72 -7.22
C THR A 777 -33.40 -72.83 -8.09
N GLY A 778 -33.02 -72.59 -9.36
CA GLY A 778 -33.77 -71.75 -10.31
C GLY A 778 -34.78 -72.49 -11.20
N ALA A 779 -35.95 -71.89 -11.41
CA ALA A 779 -36.96 -72.39 -12.35
C ALA A 779 -36.50 -72.18 -13.81
N GLY A 780 -35.95 -73.22 -14.45
CA GLY A 780 -35.60 -73.22 -15.88
C GLY A 780 -34.13 -73.38 -16.24
N THR A 781 -33.26 -73.72 -15.27
CA THR A 781 -31.82 -73.87 -15.53
C THR A 781 -31.50 -75.13 -16.34
N THR A 782 -30.77 -74.96 -17.45
CA THR A 782 -30.13 -76.05 -18.20
C THR A 782 -28.62 -75.89 -18.10
N ILE A 783 -27.89 -76.99 -17.85
CA ILE A 783 -26.43 -77.01 -17.94
C ILE A 783 -26.03 -77.37 -19.38
N TYR A 784 -25.11 -76.63 -19.98
CA TYR A 784 -24.46 -77.01 -21.25
C TYR A 784 -22.96 -77.06 -21.03
N ASN A 785 -22.32 -78.19 -21.36
CA ASN A 785 -20.87 -78.35 -21.35
C ASN A 785 -20.40 -78.66 -22.77
N ASN A 786 -19.67 -77.75 -23.40
CA ASN A 786 -19.32 -77.88 -24.80
C ASN A 786 -17.92 -78.45 -25.08
N ASN A 787 -16.98 -78.60 -24.12
CA ASN A 787 -15.62 -79.11 -24.41
C ASN A 787 -14.71 -79.42 -23.18
N GLY A 788 -15.21 -79.95 -22.06
CA GLY A 788 -14.35 -80.30 -20.92
C GLY A 788 -14.86 -81.43 -20.02
N SER A 789 -13.98 -82.00 -19.19
CA SER A 789 -14.37 -82.91 -18.10
C SER A 789 -14.92 -82.08 -16.94
N VAL A 790 -16.12 -82.42 -16.46
CA VAL A 790 -16.76 -81.79 -15.30
C VAL A 790 -16.88 -82.86 -14.22
N VAL A 791 -16.02 -82.80 -13.20
CA VAL A 791 -16.09 -83.69 -12.03
C VAL A 791 -16.94 -82.99 -10.97
N VAL A 792 -18.14 -83.51 -10.70
CA VAL A 792 -19.01 -83.07 -9.60
C VAL A 792 -19.34 -84.27 -8.73
N GLN A 793 -19.20 -84.12 -7.41
CA GLN A 793 -19.39 -85.19 -6.45
C GLN A 793 -20.87 -85.39 -6.05
N ASP A 794 -21.71 -84.33 -6.08
CA ASP A 794 -23.17 -84.39 -5.93
C ASP A 794 -23.86 -83.18 -6.62
N ILE A 795 -24.91 -83.44 -7.43
CA ILE A 795 -25.70 -82.42 -8.16
C ILE A 795 -27.15 -82.47 -7.71
N ALA A 796 -27.67 -81.35 -7.19
CA ALA A 796 -29.10 -81.15 -6.98
C ALA A 796 -29.62 -80.09 -7.97
N CYS A 797 -30.46 -80.50 -8.91
CA CYS A 797 -31.09 -79.64 -9.90
C CYS A 797 -32.60 -79.78 -9.84
N SER A 798 -33.31 -78.67 -9.66
CA SER A 798 -34.78 -78.69 -9.50
C SER A 798 -35.58 -79.05 -10.77
N ARG A 799 -34.96 -79.20 -11.95
CA ARG A 799 -35.66 -79.53 -13.21
C ARG A 799 -34.89 -80.39 -14.23
N SER A 800 -33.86 -79.87 -14.90
CA SER A 800 -33.30 -80.51 -16.11
C SER A 800 -31.77 -80.40 -16.19
N LEU A 801 -31.07 -81.54 -16.33
CA LEU A 801 -29.62 -81.58 -16.53
C LEU A 801 -29.28 -81.90 -17.99
N GLY A 802 -28.63 -80.98 -18.71
CA GLY A 802 -28.11 -81.21 -20.07
C GLY A 802 -26.64 -81.62 -20.05
N VAL A 803 -26.28 -82.71 -20.73
CA VAL A 803 -24.89 -83.13 -20.96
C VAL A 803 -24.58 -82.94 -22.44
N GLY A 804 -23.53 -82.18 -22.75
CA GLY A 804 -23.13 -81.91 -24.13
C GLY A 804 -22.51 -83.13 -24.84
N THR A 805 -22.02 -82.90 -26.06
CA THR A 805 -21.48 -83.96 -26.93
C THR A 805 -20.03 -84.38 -26.60
N GLY A 806 -19.33 -83.65 -25.73
CA GLY A 806 -17.96 -83.96 -25.27
C GLY A 806 -17.90 -85.03 -24.18
N ALA A 807 -16.73 -85.67 -24.00
CA ALA A 807 -16.48 -86.64 -22.94
C ALA A 807 -16.61 -85.98 -21.56
N SER A 808 -17.74 -86.22 -20.88
CA SER A 808 -18.07 -85.67 -19.57
C SER A 808 -18.19 -86.82 -18.57
N THR A 809 -17.47 -86.76 -17.44
CA THR A 809 -17.52 -87.79 -16.39
C THR A 809 -18.19 -87.21 -15.15
N VAL A 810 -19.47 -87.50 -14.93
CA VAL A 810 -20.16 -87.15 -13.68
C VAL A 810 -19.99 -88.30 -12.69
N THR A 811 -19.52 -88.02 -11.47
CA THR A 811 -19.27 -89.05 -10.43
C THR A 811 -19.94 -88.62 -9.14
N GLY A 812 -21.17 -89.08 -8.89
CA GLY A 812 -21.94 -88.60 -7.74
C GLY A 812 -23.42 -88.96 -7.75
N ARG A 813 -24.18 -88.53 -6.74
CA ARG A 813 -25.65 -88.58 -6.74
C ARG A 813 -26.20 -87.40 -7.55
N ILE A 814 -27.10 -87.70 -8.49
CA ILE A 814 -27.82 -86.69 -9.29
C ILE A 814 -29.29 -86.71 -8.86
N ASP A 815 -29.76 -85.64 -8.23
CA ASP A 815 -31.19 -85.39 -7.98
C ASP A 815 -31.68 -84.35 -9.00
N ALA A 816 -32.23 -84.83 -10.12
CA ALA A 816 -32.78 -84.00 -11.21
C ALA A 816 -34.10 -84.57 -11.75
N THR A 817 -35.03 -83.70 -12.16
CA THR A 817 -36.35 -84.11 -12.66
C THR A 817 -36.32 -84.68 -14.09
N SER A 818 -35.26 -84.37 -14.86
CA SER A 818 -35.04 -84.84 -16.23
C SER A 818 -33.56 -84.69 -16.61
N ILE A 819 -33.02 -85.64 -17.38
CA ILE A 819 -31.63 -85.60 -17.87
C ILE A 819 -31.69 -85.65 -19.41
N TYR A 820 -30.89 -84.84 -20.07
CA TYR A 820 -30.80 -84.76 -21.53
C TYR A 820 -29.34 -84.89 -21.97
N ARG A 821 -29.09 -85.58 -23.08
CA ARG A 821 -27.80 -85.54 -23.79
C ARG A 821 -28.00 -84.94 -25.16
N ALA A 822 -27.26 -83.88 -25.49
CA ALA A 822 -27.33 -83.19 -26.79
C ALA A 822 -28.76 -82.84 -27.26
N GLY A 823 -29.66 -82.47 -26.33
CA GLY A 823 -31.05 -82.10 -26.63
C GLY A 823 -32.04 -83.27 -26.68
N THR A 824 -31.58 -84.51 -26.51
CA THR A 824 -32.42 -85.71 -26.39
C THR A 824 -32.51 -86.19 -24.93
N PRO A 825 -33.68 -86.65 -24.43
CA PRO A 825 -33.79 -87.21 -23.09
C PRO A 825 -32.86 -88.43 -22.94
N LEU A 826 -32.21 -88.56 -21.78
CA LEU A 826 -31.41 -89.72 -21.38
C LEU A 826 -32.25 -90.74 -20.62
#